data_AF-A0A1H3ASJ2-F1
#
_entry.id   AF-A0A1H3ASJ2-F1
#
_cell.length_a   1.000
_cell.length_b   1.000
_cell.length_c   1.000
_cell.angle_alpha   90.00
_cell.angle_beta   90.00
_cell.angle_gamma   90.00
#
_symmetry.space_group_name_H-M   'P 1'
#
loop_
_entity.id
_entity.type
_entity.pdbx_description
1 polymer ?
#
loop_
_entity_poly.entity_id
_entity_poly.type
_entity_poly.pdbx_seq_one_letter_code
_entity_poly.pdbx_strand_id
1 'polypeptide(L)'
;MASLKLLRDNTDGSALAYQQRIAELEAENERLRKIRDALIQRVESGDDHKPDPYGAFEHSVILAEQVRERTDALNQAMDELKGSNKALSRAREEAETARQRLVDAIESIADGFVLFDQDQRLILSNSRFRSYWRGTGESILPGDSVDEVRAKGVACGLIVEEHSGPAAEGRVYQLSNGRWVQMTERTTREGGLVVLYSDITDVKHSEAARREKALADKSRLLQATVDNLSQGVVLVNPDGRPEIWNDRFLNLTGLAADQVSTDRNLRALMASATVPLLHPGSANRGQSQYLEQIHRRIDGTVVEVKTHPMPDGGFVNTYTDITERYQYAETLEESERWIRVVTDHVPALIAYVGADLTVQFYNKVYEAWYGQGRASLLNMPLDQVHDPDLYQRLMPKVRQALAGESVTFEFEEDDARGSRHYMLRSYVPNRDVRGEVVGFFVLIRDITDRRRTALALEQAYDNLERRVKERTSALTGLNNQLRQEINERAAVEARLRDAKLEAERANLSKTKFLAAVSHDLLQPLNAARLFTSALLEHSFGPKAENLVRSVSTSLDDVENLLGTLVDISKLDAGVIKADVTAFDLRDLLNNLAREFRQMADSEGLQLDFVPSSAVVKTDSQLLARILRNFLTNAIRYTVQGRIVLGCRRQRDHVLLQVWDTGPGIPSDKLSEIFQEFKRIQPAGAAADKGLGLGLAIVDKIARILGHEITVDSVEGRGSVFSVRVPLGQLDHRAGKDDAEFPVPAQDIEGARIWVIDNDLAICQGMQTLLQGWGCDVLTAVSLEDLDTKVRIATDPVDVILADYHLDNDEVGVDVVAAINGCRQQQVPVVMITANYTNELKQDIRDRGYLLMNKPVKPLKLRMTLNHIMKQ
;
A
#
# COMPACT_ATOMS: atom_id res chain seq x y z
N MET A 1 1.70 -13.83 -60.45
CA MET A 1 1.12 -12.57 -60.97
C MET A 1 -0.09 -12.05 -60.17
N ALA A 2 -0.69 -12.79 -59.24
CA ALA A 2 -1.85 -12.31 -58.47
C ALA A 2 -1.48 -11.43 -57.24
N SER A 3 -0.33 -11.65 -56.59
CA SER A 3 0.07 -10.89 -55.39
C SER A 3 0.63 -9.48 -55.65
N LEU A 4 0.97 -9.15 -56.90
CA LEU A 4 1.44 -7.81 -57.30
C LEU A 4 0.29 -6.87 -57.68
N LYS A 5 -0.95 -7.38 -57.79
CA LYS A 5 -2.14 -6.58 -58.10
C LYS A 5 -2.81 -6.02 -56.83
N LEU A 6 -2.81 -6.79 -55.74
CA LEU A 6 -3.41 -6.39 -54.45
C LEU A 6 -2.62 -5.31 -53.69
N LEU A 7 -1.30 -5.23 -53.88
CA LEU A 7 -0.47 -4.18 -53.27
C LEU A 7 -0.58 -2.82 -53.98
N ARG A 8 -1.08 -2.81 -55.23
CA ARG A 8 -1.26 -1.58 -56.01
C ARG A 8 -2.64 -0.93 -55.76
N ASP A 9 -3.67 -1.75 -55.57
CA ASP A 9 -5.03 -1.27 -55.26
C ASP A 9 -5.14 -0.61 -53.87
N ASN A 10 -4.31 -1.02 -52.88
CA ASN A 10 -4.37 -0.46 -51.52
C ASN A 10 -3.60 0.87 -51.38
N THR A 11 -2.59 1.12 -52.23
CA THR A 11 -1.91 2.42 -52.31
C THR A 11 -2.75 3.45 -53.07
N ASP A 12 -3.44 3.04 -54.13
CA ASP A 12 -4.28 3.92 -54.95
C ASP A 12 -5.52 4.41 -54.16
N GLY A 13 -6.09 3.59 -53.28
CA GLY A 13 -7.19 4.00 -52.40
C GLY A 13 -6.81 5.10 -51.39
N SER A 14 -5.59 5.05 -50.83
CA SER A 14 -5.10 6.10 -49.93
C SER A 14 -4.77 7.39 -50.70
N ALA A 15 -4.17 7.27 -51.89
CA ALA A 15 -3.83 8.41 -52.73
C ALA A 15 -5.08 9.14 -53.21
N LEU A 16 -6.16 8.42 -53.53
CA LEU A 16 -7.45 9.01 -53.91
C LEU A 16 -8.11 9.76 -52.73
N ALA A 17 -8.02 9.21 -51.51
CA ALA A 17 -8.53 9.85 -50.30
C ALA A 17 -7.74 11.13 -49.95
N TYR A 18 -6.41 11.11 -50.11
CA TYR A 18 -5.59 12.30 -49.95
C TYR A 18 -5.85 13.35 -51.03
N GLN A 19 -6.05 12.95 -52.28
CA GLN A 19 -6.41 13.87 -53.36
C GLN A 19 -7.80 14.48 -53.17
N GLN A 20 -8.78 13.71 -52.68
CA GLN A 20 -10.10 14.24 -52.30
C GLN A 20 -9.98 15.24 -51.14
N ARG A 21 -9.14 14.93 -50.14
CA ARG A 21 -8.93 15.84 -49.01
C ARG A 21 -8.20 17.13 -49.40
N ILE A 22 -7.25 17.05 -50.33
CA ILE A 22 -6.57 18.22 -50.88
C ILE A 22 -7.56 19.06 -51.68
N ALA A 23 -8.39 18.44 -52.52
CA ALA A 23 -9.42 19.16 -53.29
C ALA A 23 -10.47 19.84 -52.39
N GLU A 24 -10.89 19.19 -51.29
CA GLU A 24 -11.73 19.81 -50.27
C GLU A 24 -11.06 21.01 -49.61
N LEU A 25 -9.78 20.87 -49.21
CA LEU A 25 -9.02 21.94 -48.57
C LEU A 25 -8.73 23.11 -49.52
N GLU A 26 -8.54 22.85 -50.81
CA GLU A 26 -8.37 23.88 -51.84
C GLU A 26 -9.69 24.63 -52.08
N ALA A 27 -10.82 23.92 -52.13
CA ALA A 27 -12.15 24.54 -52.23
C ALA A 27 -12.49 25.38 -50.98
N GLU A 28 -12.13 24.90 -49.78
CA GLU A 28 -12.26 25.64 -48.53
C GLU A 28 -11.39 26.91 -48.54
N ASN A 29 -10.14 26.80 -49.00
CA ASN A 29 -9.22 27.94 -49.13
C ASN A 29 -9.73 28.99 -50.13
N GLU A 30 -10.26 28.55 -51.26
CA GLU A 30 -10.80 29.47 -52.27
C GLU A 30 -12.05 30.19 -51.74
N ARG A 31 -12.89 29.48 -50.97
CA ARG A 31 -14.05 30.05 -50.28
C ARG A 31 -13.63 31.08 -49.23
N LEU A 32 -12.62 30.76 -48.42
CA LEU A 32 -12.06 31.68 -47.41
C LEU A 32 -11.41 32.91 -48.06
N ARG A 33 -10.71 32.74 -49.19
CA ARG A 33 -10.16 33.86 -49.97
C ARG A 33 -11.26 34.76 -50.53
N LYS A 34 -12.35 34.20 -51.08
CA LYS A 34 -13.51 34.98 -51.53
C LYS A 34 -14.19 35.74 -50.39
N ILE A 35 -14.31 35.12 -49.21
CA ILE A 35 -14.86 35.77 -48.00
C ILE A 35 -13.95 36.91 -47.54
N ARG A 36 -12.63 36.68 -47.51
CA ARG A 36 -11.64 37.70 -47.19
C ARG A 36 -11.69 38.86 -48.18
N ASP A 37 -11.73 38.58 -49.47
CA ASP A 37 -11.73 39.62 -50.51
C ASP A 37 -13.06 40.40 -50.49
N ALA A 38 -14.19 39.75 -50.20
CA ALA A 38 -15.47 40.42 -49.99
C ALA A 38 -15.50 41.27 -48.71
N LEU A 39 -14.81 40.85 -47.64
CA LEU A 39 -14.65 41.63 -46.41
C LEU A 39 -13.75 42.85 -46.63
N ILE A 40 -12.63 42.69 -47.33
CA ILE A 40 -11.72 43.78 -47.71
C ILE A 40 -12.47 44.78 -48.59
N GLN A 41 -13.17 44.30 -49.63
CA GLN A 41 -13.93 45.18 -50.52
C GLN A 41 -15.06 45.91 -49.78
N ARG A 42 -15.65 45.31 -48.74
CA ARG A 42 -16.69 45.94 -47.89
C ARG A 42 -16.12 46.96 -46.89
N VAL A 43 -14.89 46.77 -46.44
CA VAL A 43 -14.14 47.77 -45.65
C VAL A 43 -13.69 48.93 -46.54
N GLU A 44 -13.25 48.64 -47.77
CA GLU A 44 -12.77 49.65 -48.72
C GLU A 44 -13.89 50.43 -49.44
N SER A 45 -15.08 49.84 -49.59
CA SER A 45 -16.27 50.51 -50.17
C SER A 45 -17.18 51.16 -49.13
N GLY A 46 -16.85 51.02 -47.84
CA GLY A 46 -17.57 51.61 -46.72
C GLY A 46 -16.88 52.86 -46.18
N ASP A 47 -16.59 53.84 -47.03
CA ASP A 47 -16.06 55.13 -46.58
C ASP A 47 -16.94 56.27 -47.12
N ASP A 48 -17.96 56.61 -46.34
CA ASP A 48 -18.53 57.97 -46.37
C ASP A 48 -19.21 58.40 -45.06
N HIS A 49 -19.05 57.68 -43.94
CA HIS A 49 -19.54 58.15 -42.63
C HIS A 49 -18.49 57.87 -41.55
N LYS A 50 -17.99 58.97 -40.96
CA LYS A 50 -17.06 59.04 -39.81
C LYS A 50 -17.21 57.85 -38.85
N PRO A 51 -16.14 57.12 -38.51
CA PRO A 51 -16.22 56.01 -37.57
C PRO A 51 -16.38 56.57 -36.15
N ASP A 52 -17.47 56.17 -35.49
CA ASP A 52 -17.70 56.40 -34.06
C ASP A 52 -16.71 55.51 -33.27
N PRO A 53 -15.77 56.08 -32.47
CA PRO A 53 -14.76 55.33 -31.72
C PRO A 53 -15.33 54.23 -30.81
N TYR A 54 -16.61 54.33 -30.48
CA TYR A 54 -17.31 53.41 -29.60
C TYR A 54 -17.51 52.01 -30.21
N GLY A 55 -17.78 51.91 -31.52
CA GLY A 55 -18.05 50.62 -32.17
C GLY A 55 -16.82 49.74 -32.35
N ALA A 56 -15.65 50.35 -32.61
CA ALA A 56 -14.37 49.63 -32.70
C ALA A 56 -13.92 49.10 -31.33
N PHE A 57 -14.24 49.83 -30.25
CA PHE A 57 -13.99 49.41 -28.88
C PHE A 57 -14.90 48.24 -28.48
N GLU A 58 -16.19 48.31 -28.80
CA GLU A 58 -17.16 47.25 -28.52
C GLU A 58 -16.79 45.92 -29.22
N HIS A 59 -16.36 46.01 -30.49
CA HIS A 59 -15.90 44.84 -31.23
C HIS A 59 -14.60 44.23 -30.69
N SER A 60 -13.70 45.06 -30.15
CA SER A 60 -12.44 44.61 -29.54
C SER A 60 -12.68 43.92 -28.19
N VAL A 61 -13.65 44.41 -27.41
CA VAL A 61 -14.06 43.79 -26.14
C VAL A 61 -14.70 42.42 -26.38
N ILE A 62 -15.61 42.31 -27.36
CA ILE A 62 -16.26 41.02 -27.70
C ILE A 62 -15.23 40.01 -28.22
N LEU A 63 -14.26 40.44 -29.03
CA LEU A 63 -13.20 39.56 -29.54
C LEU A 63 -12.27 39.08 -28.42
N ALA A 64 -11.91 39.98 -27.48
CA ALA A 64 -11.10 39.62 -26.31
C ALA A 64 -11.81 38.61 -25.40
N GLU A 65 -13.13 38.76 -25.25
CA GLU A 65 -13.96 37.83 -24.48
C GLU A 65 -14.07 36.46 -25.15
N GLN A 66 -14.23 36.41 -26.48
CA GLN A 66 -14.20 35.15 -27.24
C GLN A 66 -12.85 34.44 -27.23
N VAL A 67 -11.74 35.19 -27.31
CA VAL A 67 -10.39 34.63 -27.20
C VAL A 67 -10.17 34.04 -25.82
N ARG A 68 -10.64 34.73 -24.76
CA ARG A 68 -10.57 34.24 -23.38
C ARG A 68 -11.39 32.96 -23.18
N GLU A 69 -12.64 32.91 -23.65
CA GLU A 69 -13.47 31.70 -23.59
C GLU A 69 -12.83 30.52 -24.34
N ARG A 70 -12.26 30.75 -25.52
CA ARG A 70 -11.55 29.69 -26.28
C ARG A 70 -10.28 29.22 -25.57
N THR A 71 -9.56 30.13 -24.91
CA THR A 71 -8.34 29.78 -24.18
C THR A 71 -8.67 28.96 -22.93
N ASP A 72 -9.75 29.30 -22.24
CA ASP A 72 -10.25 28.54 -21.08
C ASP A 72 -10.74 27.14 -21.50
N ALA A 73 -11.49 27.04 -22.61
CA ALA A 73 -11.93 25.76 -23.16
C ALA A 73 -10.76 24.87 -23.60
N LEU A 74 -9.71 25.46 -24.19
CA LEU A 74 -8.51 24.73 -24.62
C LEU A 74 -7.72 24.21 -23.40
N ASN A 75 -7.57 25.03 -22.36
CA ASN A 75 -6.91 24.61 -21.12
C ASN A 75 -7.67 23.48 -20.42
N GLN A 76 -9.00 23.55 -20.41
CA GLN A 76 -9.84 22.47 -19.86
C GLN A 76 -9.67 21.16 -20.65
N ALA A 77 -9.65 21.21 -21.98
CA ALA A 77 -9.42 20.04 -22.82
C ALA A 77 -8.01 19.45 -22.61
N MET A 78 -6.98 20.29 -22.45
CA MET A 78 -5.62 19.82 -22.15
C MET A 78 -5.52 19.15 -20.78
N ASP A 79 -6.20 19.66 -19.76
CA ASP A 79 -6.23 19.05 -18.43
C ASP A 79 -6.96 17.69 -18.44
N GLU A 80 -8.06 17.57 -19.19
CA GLU A 80 -8.74 16.29 -19.40
C GLU A 80 -7.84 15.27 -20.11
N LEU A 81 -7.12 15.71 -21.15
CA LEU A 81 -6.21 14.86 -21.92
C LEU A 81 -5.02 14.40 -21.07
N LYS A 82 -4.48 15.30 -20.24
CA LYS A 82 -3.42 14.99 -19.26
C LYS A 82 -3.92 14.01 -18.18
N GLY A 83 -5.16 14.16 -17.73
CA GLY A 83 -5.83 13.23 -16.83
C GLY A 83 -5.97 11.83 -17.43
N SER A 84 -6.46 11.75 -18.67
CA SER A 84 -6.64 10.50 -19.42
C SER A 84 -5.31 9.78 -19.68
N ASN A 85 -4.26 10.51 -20.05
CA ASN A 85 -2.93 9.94 -20.30
C ASN A 85 -2.31 9.38 -19.00
N LYS A 86 -2.53 10.06 -17.86
CA LYS A 86 -2.09 9.58 -16.54
C LYS A 86 -2.85 8.32 -16.09
N ALA A 87 -4.15 8.23 -16.39
CA ALA A 87 -4.95 7.04 -16.13
C ALA A 87 -4.49 5.85 -16.98
N LEU A 88 -4.20 6.09 -18.27
CA LEU A 88 -3.69 5.06 -19.18
C LEU A 88 -2.32 4.53 -18.74
N SER A 89 -1.43 5.42 -18.28
CA SER A 89 -0.12 5.03 -17.75
C SER A 89 -0.25 4.13 -16.52
N ARG A 90 -1.18 4.44 -15.59
CA ARG A 90 -1.45 3.60 -14.41
C ARG A 90 -2.02 2.24 -14.79
N ALA A 91 -3.01 2.20 -15.69
CA ALA A 91 -3.59 0.94 -16.16
C ALA A 91 -2.53 0.05 -16.83
N ARG A 92 -1.58 0.65 -17.55
CA ARG A 92 -0.45 -0.06 -18.16
C ARG A 92 0.52 -0.63 -17.12
N GLU A 93 0.88 0.13 -16.09
CA GLU A 93 1.73 -0.35 -14.99
C GLU A 93 1.06 -1.48 -14.19
N GLU A 94 -0.25 -1.37 -13.91
CA GLU A 94 -1.01 -2.40 -13.22
C GLU A 94 -1.09 -3.70 -14.02
N ALA A 95 -1.36 -3.61 -15.32
CA ALA A 95 -1.38 -4.77 -16.22
C ALA A 95 -0.01 -5.47 -16.29
N GLU A 96 1.08 -4.69 -16.38
CA GLU A 96 2.44 -5.24 -16.43
C GLU A 96 2.82 -5.94 -15.12
N THR A 97 2.42 -5.35 -13.99
CA THR A 97 2.63 -5.94 -12.66
C THR A 97 1.84 -7.24 -12.49
N ALA A 98 0.58 -7.28 -12.94
CA ALA A 98 -0.26 -8.47 -12.90
C ALA A 98 0.31 -9.60 -13.78
N ARG A 99 0.79 -9.26 -14.99
CA ARG A 99 1.47 -10.19 -15.91
C ARG A 99 2.70 -10.81 -15.26
N GLN A 100 3.54 -10.01 -14.60
CA GLN A 100 4.74 -10.51 -13.92
C GLN A 100 4.41 -11.47 -12.78
N ARG A 101 3.42 -11.13 -11.94
CA ARG A 101 2.98 -12.00 -10.83
C ARG A 101 2.47 -13.36 -11.31
N LEU A 102 1.77 -13.41 -12.45
CA LEU A 102 1.30 -14.67 -13.04
C LEU A 102 2.47 -15.54 -13.51
N VAL A 103 3.48 -14.94 -14.15
CA VAL A 103 4.69 -15.66 -14.58
C VAL A 103 5.43 -16.25 -13.37
N ASP A 104 5.61 -15.45 -12.31
CA ASP A 104 6.29 -15.90 -11.08
C ASP A 104 5.51 -17.03 -10.40
N ALA A 105 4.18 -16.96 -10.36
CA ALA A 105 3.34 -18.02 -9.82
C ALA A 105 3.49 -19.33 -10.60
N ILE A 106 3.52 -19.27 -11.94
CA ILE A 106 3.67 -20.45 -12.79
C ILE A 106 5.08 -21.07 -12.67
N GLU A 107 6.12 -20.25 -12.53
CA GLU A 107 7.49 -20.72 -12.29
C GLU A 107 7.67 -21.41 -10.92
N SER A 108 6.81 -21.12 -9.94
CA SER A 108 6.87 -21.72 -8.60
C SER A 108 6.22 -23.11 -8.47
N ILE A 109 5.52 -23.59 -9.51
CA ILE A 109 4.81 -24.88 -9.48
C ILE A 109 5.83 -26.04 -9.49
N ALA A 110 5.64 -27.03 -8.62
CA ALA A 110 6.53 -28.19 -8.46
C ALA A 110 6.52 -29.15 -9.67
N ASP A 111 5.42 -29.16 -10.42
CA ASP A 111 5.21 -29.93 -11.64
C ASP A 111 5.69 -29.18 -12.89
N GLY A 112 6.02 -29.91 -13.95
CA GLY A 112 6.26 -29.30 -15.26
C GLY A 112 4.96 -28.71 -15.79
N PHE A 113 4.91 -27.39 -15.96
CA PHE A 113 3.73 -26.66 -16.43
C PHE A 113 3.93 -26.19 -17.87
N VAL A 114 2.94 -26.44 -18.73
CA VAL A 114 2.91 -25.96 -20.12
C VAL A 114 1.50 -25.46 -20.46
N LEU A 115 1.42 -24.29 -21.09
CA LEU A 115 0.20 -23.68 -21.59
C LEU A 115 0.27 -23.52 -23.10
N PHE A 116 -0.77 -23.99 -23.77
CA PHE A 116 -1.00 -23.88 -25.21
C PHE A 116 -2.21 -23.01 -25.52
N ASP A 117 -2.21 -22.33 -26.66
CA ASP A 117 -3.34 -21.55 -27.17
C ASP A 117 -4.46 -22.45 -27.73
N GLN A 118 -5.51 -21.81 -28.30
CA GLN A 118 -6.64 -22.51 -28.93
C GLN A 118 -6.23 -23.36 -30.14
N ASP A 119 -5.13 -23.00 -30.81
CA ASP A 119 -4.55 -23.72 -31.94
C ASP A 119 -3.49 -24.75 -31.50
N GLN A 120 -3.44 -25.06 -30.20
CA GLN A 120 -2.52 -25.99 -29.55
C GLN A 120 -1.04 -25.64 -29.74
N ARG A 121 -0.72 -24.34 -29.87
CA ARG A 121 0.66 -23.84 -29.92
C ARG A 121 1.13 -23.37 -28.56
N LEU A 122 2.38 -23.69 -28.22
CA LEU A 122 2.94 -23.40 -26.92
C LEU A 122 3.05 -21.89 -26.70
N ILE A 123 2.36 -21.37 -25.70
CA ILE A 123 2.46 -19.97 -25.27
C ILE A 123 3.53 -19.85 -24.18
N LEU A 124 3.48 -20.74 -23.19
CA LEU A 124 4.26 -20.61 -21.98
C LEU A 124 4.64 -21.98 -21.42
N SER A 125 5.87 -22.09 -20.90
CA SER A 125 6.31 -23.24 -20.10
C SER A 125 7.06 -22.75 -18.87
N ASN A 126 7.08 -23.53 -17.80
CA ASN A 126 7.92 -23.26 -16.63
C ASN A 126 9.30 -23.93 -16.71
N SER A 127 10.20 -23.52 -15.83
CA SER A 127 11.56 -24.07 -15.76
C SER A 127 11.59 -25.56 -15.44
N ARG A 128 10.62 -26.07 -14.67
CA ARG A 128 10.50 -27.48 -14.32
C ARG A 128 10.28 -28.35 -15.56
N PHE A 129 9.35 -27.97 -16.44
CA PHE A 129 9.13 -28.65 -17.71
C PHE A 129 10.39 -28.62 -18.58
N ARG A 130 11.02 -27.44 -18.73
CA ARG A 130 12.27 -27.29 -19.50
C ARG A 130 13.42 -28.14 -18.95
N SER A 131 13.43 -28.42 -17.65
CA SER A 131 14.48 -29.25 -17.03
C SER A 131 14.48 -30.69 -17.51
N TYR A 132 13.33 -31.24 -17.89
CA TYR A 132 13.23 -32.60 -18.43
C TYR A 132 13.92 -32.76 -19.79
N TRP A 133 14.06 -31.66 -20.54
CA TRP A 133 14.72 -31.63 -21.84
C TRP A 133 16.24 -31.33 -21.73
N ARG A 134 16.78 -31.12 -20.52
CA ARG A 134 18.21 -30.86 -20.36
C ARG A 134 19.03 -32.11 -20.67
N GLY A 135 19.93 -32.01 -21.65
CA GLY A 135 20.85 -33.08 -22.05
C GLY A 135 20.40 -33.90 -23.26
N THR A 136 19.20 -33.65 -23.82
CA THR A 136 18.71 -34.33 -25.04
C THR A 136 19.12 -33.63 -26.34
N GLY A 137 19.64 -32.39 -26.27
CA GLY A 137 20.05 -31.59 -27.43
C GLY A 137 18.91 -30.86 -28.15
N GLU A 138 17.66 -31.08 -27.74
CA GLU A 138 16.45 -30.46 -28.30
C GLU A 138 15.93 -29.36 -27.36
N SER A 139 15.48 -28.23 -27.93
CA SER A 139 14.86 -27.14 -27.16
C SER A 139 13.43 -26.90 -27.62
N ILE A 140 12.50 -26.86 -26.66
CA ILE A 140 11.10 -26.52 -26.91
C ILE A 140 10.96 -24.99 -26.95
N LEU A 141 10.41 -24.46 -28.03
CA LEU A 141 10.24 -23.01 -28.26
C LEU A 141 8.77 -22.60 -28.19
N PRO A 142 8.46 -21.35 -27.80
CA PRO A 142 7.11 -20.79 -27.96
C PRO A 142 6.67 -20.88 -29.43
N GLY A 143 5.47 -21.41 -29.66
CA GLY A 143 4.89 -21.66 -30.99
C GLY A 143 4.89 -23.12 -31.45
N ASP A 144 5.69 -24.00 -30.82
CA ASP A 144 5.69 -25.44 -31.07
C ASP A 144 4.31 -26.05 -30.73
N SER A 145 3.79 -26.93 -31.57
CA SER A 145 2.53 -27.63 -31.31
C SER A 145 2.69 -28.77 -30.29
N VAL A 146 1.59 -29.13 -29.61
CA VAL A 146 1.58 -30.26 -28.65
C VAL A 146 2.14 -31.55 -29.27
N ASP A 147 1.77 -31.84 -30.51
CA ASP A 147 2.22 -33.03 -31.24
C ASP A 147 3.72 -32.97 -31.60
N GLU A 148 4.24 -31.79 -31.97
CA GLU A 148 5.67 -31.56 -32.23
C GLU A 148 6.50 -31.76 -30.96
N VAL A 149 6.04 -31.24 -29.83
CA VAL A 149 6.69 -31.43 -28.52
C VAL A 149 6.75 -32.93 -28.19
N ARG A 150 5.65 -33.67 -28.36
CA ARG A 150 5.63 -35.11 -28.12
C ARG A 150 6.56 -35.88 -29.07
N ALA A 151 6.54 -35.54 -30.35
CA ALA A 151 7.38 -36.18 -31.37
C ALA A 151 8.88 -35.98 -31.05
N LYS A 152 9.28 -34.77 -30.65
CA LYS A 152 10.65 -34.48 -30.20
C LYS A 152 11.04 -35.34 -28.99
N GLY A 153 10.13 -35.52 -28.03
CA GLY A 153 10.37 -36.32 -26.81
C GLY A 153 10.64 -37.80 -27.09
N VAL A 154 9.93 -38.38 -28.05
CA VAL A 154 10.16 -39.76 -28.49
C VAL A 154 11.43 -39.85 -29.35
N ALA A 155 11.63 -38.92 -30.28
CA ALA A 155 12.76 -38.92 -31.21
C ALA A 155 14.12 -38.76 -30.52
N CYS A 156 14.20 -37.93 -29.48
CA CYS A 156 15.43 -37.74 -28.71
C CYS A 156 15.66 -38.83 -27.65
N GLY A 157 14.78 -39.82 -27.55
CA GLY A 157 14.88 -40.92 -26.60
C GLY A 157 14.63 -40.50 -25.15
N LEU A 158 14.00 -39.34 -24.90
CA LEU A 158 13.67 -38.88 -23.56
C LEU A 158 12.60 -39.77 -22.92
N ILE A 159 11.66 -40.29 -23.70
CA ILE A 159 10.62 -41.24 -23.26
C ILE A 159 11.07 -42.66 -23.59
N VAL A 160 11.24 -43.50 -22.58
CA VAL A 160 11.69 -44.90 -22.70
C VAL A 160 10.52 -45.87 -22.73
N GLU A 161 9.55 -45.70 -21.83
CA GLU A 161 8.34 -46.53 -21.78
C GLU A 161 7.09 -45.66 -21.54
N GLU A 162 5.99 -45.98 -22.23
CA GLU A 162 4.68 -45.34 -22.05
C GLU A 162 3.71 -46.37 -21.44
N HIS A 163 3.17 -46.04 -20.27
CA HIS A 163 2.15 -46.82 -19.58
C HIS A 163 0.82 -46.07 -19.61
N SER A 164 -0.19 -46.70 -20.18
CA SER A 164 -1.56 -46.17 -20.17
C SER A 164 -2.27 -46.64 -18.90
N GLY A 165 -2.57 -45.69 -17.99
CA GLY A 165 -3.48 -45.94 -16.87
C GLY A 165 -4.95 -45.88 -17.30
N PRO A 166 -5.90 -46.24 -16.41
CA PRO A 166 -7.32 -46.01 -16.65
C PRO A 166 -7.57 -44.51 -16.94
N ALA A 167 -8.56 -44.20 -17.80
CA ALA A 167 -8.76 -42.88 -18.41
C ALA A 167 -8.84 -41.66 -17.45
N ALA A 168 -8.96 -41.87 -16.13
CA ALA A 168 -8.99 -40.83 -15.10
C ALA A 168 -7.61 -40.53 -14.46
N GLU A 169 -6.61 -41.40 -14.61
CA GLU A 169 -5.30 -41.29 -13.94
C GLU A 169 -4.18 -40.74 -14.85
N GLY A 170 -4.50 -40.29 -16.06
CA GLY A 170 -3.50 -39.71 -16.97
C GLY A 170 -2.51 -40.74 -17.54
N ARG A 171 -1.59 -40.27 -18.38
CA ARG A 171 -0.56 -41.14 -19.00
C ARG A 171 0.72 -41.09 -18.18
N VAL A 172 1.36 -42.24 -18.00
CA VAL A 172 2.61 -42.34 -17.24
C VAL A 172 3.76 -42.65 -18.18
N TYR A 173 4.82 -41.86 -18.11
CA TYR A 173 6.02 -41.98 -18.92
C TYR A 173 7.20 -42.33 -18.04
N GLN A 174 7.99 -43.33 -18.42
CA GLN A 174 9.32 -43.53 -17.88
C GLN A 174 10.32 -42.76 -18.75
N LEU A 175 11.08 -41.87 -18.12
CA LEU A 175 12.10 -41.07 -18.77
C LEU A 175 13.45 -41.80 -18.81
N SER A 176 14.33 -41.41 -19.73
CA SER A 176 15.67 -42.01 -19.91
C SER A 176 16.60 -41.90 -18.70
N ASN A 177 16.31 -40.98 -17.78
CA ASN A 177 17.02 -40.84 -16.51
C ASN A 177 16.45 -41.74 -15.39
N GLY A 178 15.52 -42.66 -15.71
CA GLY A 178 14.91 -43.59 -14.76
C GLY A 178 13.74 -43.02 -13.96
N ARG A 179 13.34 -41.76 -14.18
CA ARG A 179 12.19 -41.15 -13.51
C ARG A 179 10.87 -41.55 -14.14
N TRP A 180 9.83 -41.59 -13.34
CA TRP A 180 8.47 -41.81 -13.79
C TRP A 180 7.70 -40.50 -13.70
N VAL A 181 7.10 -40.05 -14.80
CA VAL A 181 6.36 -38.79 -14.87
C VAL A 181 4.93 -39.05 -15.36
N GLN A 182 3.97 -38.55 -14.60
CA GLN A 182 2.55 -38.59 -14.91
C GLN A 182 2.13 -37.30 -15.62
N MET A 183 1.48 -37.44 -16.77
CA MET A 183 0.98 -36.33 -17.57
C MET A 183 -0.54 -36.19 -17.42
N THR A 184 -0.97 -34.99 -17.06
CA THR A 184 -2.39 -34.62 -16.92
C THR A 184 -2.72 -33.42 -17.80
N GLU A 185 -3.82 -33.50 -18.54
CA GLU A 185 -4.28 -32.45 -19.46
C GLU A 185 -5.57 -31.79 -18.93
N ARG A 186 -5.68 -30.47 -19.06
CA ARG A 186 -6.87 -29.69 -18.70
C ARG A 186 -7.13 -28.58 -19.72
N THR A 187 -8.39 -28.42 -20.13
CA THR A 187 -8.81 -27.33 -21.02
C THR A 187 -9.11 -26.05 -20.23
N THR A 188 -8.74 -24.90 -20.78
CA THR A 188 -9.02 -23.57 -20.22
C THR A 188 -10.38 -23.05 -20.71
N ARG A 189 -10.94 -22.04 -20.03
CA ARG A 189 -12.23 -21.42 -20.43
C ARG A 189 -12.19 -20.73 -21.78
N GLU A 190 -11.01 -20.27 -22.19
CA GLU A 190 -10.77 -19.64 -23.48
C GLU A 190 -10.29 -20.64 -24.53
N GLY A 191 -10.45 -21.96 -24.32
CA GLY A 191 -10.15 -22.97 -25.33
C GLY A 191 -8.66 -23.36 -25.49
N GLY A 192 -7.74 -22.74 -24.75
CA GLY A 192 -6.35 -23.19 -24.65
C GLY A 192 -6.19 -24.45 -23.79
N LEU A 193 -5.04 -25.13 -23.90
CA LEU A 193 -4.74 -26.39 -23.20
C LEU A 193 -3.63 -26.22 -22.16
N VAL A 194 -3.84 -26.70 -20.94
CA VAL A 194 -2.83 -26.77 -19.87
C VAL A 194 -2.41 -28.21 -19.68
N VAL A 195 -1.10 -28.46 -19.70
CA VAL A 195 -0.51 -29.78 -19.46
C VAL A 195 0.40 -29.72 -18.25
N LEU A 196 0.21 -30.66 -17.32
CA LEU A 196 1.00 -30.84 -16.10
C LEU A 196 1.77 -32.16 -16.14
N TYR A 197 3.04 -32.11 -15.74
CA TYR A 197 3.96 -33.25 -15.67
C TYR A 197 4.46 -33.45 -14.24
N SER A 198 3.85 -34.38 -13.49
CA SER A 198 4.14 -34.68 -12.09
C SER A 198 5.07 -35.88 -11.96
N ASP A 199 6.09 -35.83 -11.09
CA ASP A 199 7.05 -36.92 -10.88
C ASP A 199 6.49 -37.96 -9.87
N ILE A 200 6.36 -39.23 -10.28
CA ILE A 200 5.78 -40.33 -9.49
C ILE A 200 6.75 -41.49 -9.23
N THR A 201 8.06 -41.25 -9.38
CA THR A 201 9.12 -42.27 -9.29
C THR A 201 9.05 -43.10 -7.99
N ASP A 202 8.83 -42.44 -6.85
CA ASP A 202 8.77 -43.10 -5.54
C ASP A 202 7.59 -44.07 -5.41
N VAL A 203 6.46 -43.75 -6.05
CA VAL A 203 5.25 -44.59 -6.03
C VAL A 203 5.53 -45.92 -6.75
N LYS A 204 6.19 -45.89 -7.91
CA LYS A 204 6.47 -47.09 -8.70
C LYS A 204 7.48 -48.03 -8.06
N HIS A 205 8.49 -47.52 -7.35
CA HIS A 205 9.43 -48.37 -6.61
C HIS A 205 8.77 -49.14 -5.47
N SER A 206 7.75 -48.57 -4.81
CA SER A 206 7.04 -49.22 -3.70
C SER A 206 6.18 -50.42 -4.14
N GLU A 207 5.71 -50.41 -5.39
CA GLU A 207 4.80 -51.43 -5.94
C GLU A 207 5.56 -52.73 -6.31
N ALA A 208 6.76 -52.60 -6.89
CA ALA A 208 7.60 -53.73 -7.31
C ALA A 208 8.07 -54.59 -6.12
N ALA A 209 8.42 -53.96 -5.00
CA ALA A 209 8.91 -54.65 -3.80
C ALA A 209 7.87 -55.59 -3.14
N ARG A 210 6.56 -55.36 -3.36
CA ARG A 210 5.50 -56.20 -2.79
C ARG A 210 5.36 -57.55 -3.50
N ARG A 211 5.71 -57.65 -4.79
CA ARG A 211 5.44 -58.82 -5.62
C ARG A 211 6.46 -59.95 -5.40
N GLU A 212 7.72 -59.60 -5.17
CA GLU A 212 8.80 -60.55 -4.93
C GLU A 212 8.63 -61.31 -3.61
N LYS A 213 8.06 -60.66 -2.60
CA LYS A 213 7.76 -61.23 -1.29
C LYS A 213 6.78 -62.42 -1.36
N ALA A 214 5.78 -62.36 -2.24
CA ALA A 214 4.71 -63.35 -2.32
C ALA A 214 5.15 -64.75 -2.81
N LEU A 215 6.21 -64.84 -3.62
CA LEU A 215 6.69 -66.11 -4.18
C LEU A 215 7.54 -66.90 -3.17
N ALA A 216 8.31 -66.22 -2.33
CA ALA A 216 9.10 -66.83 -1.26
C ALA A 216 8.21 -67.45 -0.15
N ASP A 217 7.00 -66.92 0.03
CA ASP A 217 6.06 -67.37 1.07
C ASP A 217 5.45 -68.75 0.75
N LYS A 218 5.29 -69.12 -0.53
CA LYS A 218 4.61 -70.36 -0.95
C LYS A 218 5.42 -71.65 -0.69
N SER A 219 6.74 -71.64 -0.87
CA SER A 219 7.58 -72.83 -0.60
C SER A 219 7.87 -73.02 0.89
N ARG A 220 7.89 -71.92 1.65
CA ARG A 220 7.96 -71.95 3.12
C ARG A 220 6.67 -72.55 3.70
N LEU A 221 5.53 -72.32 3.04
CA LEU A 221 4.22 -72.81 3.44
C LEU A 221 4.17 -74.33 3.59
N LEU A 222 4.74 -75.16 2.70
CA LEU A 222 4.61 -76.63 2.74
C LEU A 222 5.39 -77.30 3.89
N GLN A 223 6.64 -76.89 4.10
CA GLN A 223 7.43 -77.32 5.27
C GLN A 223 6.76 -76.80 6.55
N ALA A 224 6.33 -75.53 6.53
CA ALA A 224 5.53 -74.95 7.61
C ALA A 224 4.18 -75.65 7.80
N THR A 225 3.59 -76.33 6.81
CA THR A 225 2.30 -77.03 6.98
C THR A 225 2.48 -78.24 7.88
N VAL A 226 3.53 -79.06 7.69
CA VAL A 226 3.81 -80.25 8.53
C VAL A 226 4.32 -79.83 9.91
N ASP A 227 5.17 -78.79 9.97
CA ASP A 227 5.65 -78.22 11.23
C ASP A 227 4.53 -77.51 12.01
N ASN A 228 3.54 -76.93 11.34
CA ASN A 228 2.35 -76.31 11.96
C ASN A 228 1.16 -77.27 12.13
N LEU A 229 1.28 -78.57 11.82
CA LEU A 229 0.24 -79.50 12.24
C LEU A 229 0.15 -79.43 13.77
N SER A 230 -1.04 -79.18 14.29
CA SER A 230 -1.31 -79.10 15.74
C SER A 230 -1.11 -80.43 16.44
N GLN A 231 -0.97 -81.51 15.68
CA GLN A 231 -0.64 -82.85 16.15
C GLN A 231 0.86 -83.11 16.00
N GLY A 232 1.45 -83.73 17.01
CA GLY A 232 2.76 -84.34 16.87
C GLY A 232 2.66 -85.50 15.89
N VAL A 233 3.44 -85.48 14.82
CA VAL A 233 3.44 -86.56 13.81
C VAL A 233 4.84 -87.14 13.71
N VAL A 234 4.94 -88.46 13.74
CA VAL A 234 6.16 -89.18 13.35
C VAL A 234 5.82 -90.27 12.34
N LEU A 235 6.57 -90.25 11.24
CA LEU A 235 6.54 -91.25 10.18
C LEU A 235 7.66 -92.25 10.43
N VAL A 236 7.32 -93.54 10.46
CA VAL A 236 8.26 -94.60 10.79
C VAL A 236 8.26 -95.62 9.65
N ASN A 237 9.44 -95.97 9.17
CA ASN A 237 9.62 -96.90 8.05
C ASN A 237 9.47 -98.39 8.50
N PRO A 238 9.45 -99.35 7.55
CA PRO A 238 9.24 -100.77 7.86
C PRO A 238 10.30 -101.38 8.80
N ASP A 239 11.51 -100.84 8.81
CA ASP A 239 12.61 -101.24 9.69
C ASP A 239 12.50 -100.65 11.12
N GLY A 240 11.43 -99.89 11.38
CA GLY A 240 11.14 -99.29 12.68
C GLY A 240 11.93 -98.01 12.97
N ARG A 241 12.40 -97.29 11.95
CA ARG A 241 13.17 -96.03 12.07
C ARG A 241 12.34 -94.80 11.64
N PRO A 242 12.43 -93.66 12.34
CA PRO A 242 11.69 -92.46 11.99
C PRO A 242 12.31 -91.74 10.78
N GLU A 243 11.49 -91.36 9.80
CA GLU A 243 11.93 -90.65 8.57
C GLU A 243 11.56 -89.17 8.57
N ILE A 244 10.36 -88.84 9.04
CA ILE A 244 9.86 -87.46 9.12
C ILE A 244 9.22 -87.30 10.50
N TRP A 245 9.53 -86.22 11.19
CA TRP A 245 8.85 -85.81 12.41
C TRP A 245 8.74 -84.30 12.45
N ASN A 246 7.72 -83.80 13.13
CA ASN A 246 7.61 -82.39 13.44
C ASN A 246 8.02 -82.10 14.89
N ASP A 247 8.30 -80.84 15.20
CA ASP A 247 8.70 -80.44 16.56
C ASP A 247 7.61 -80.72 17.60
N ARG A 248 6.33 -80.72 17.20
CA ARG A 248 5.22 -81.07 18.09
C ARG A 248 5.30 -82.51 18.60
N PHE A 249 5.78 -83.45 17.80
CA PHE A 249 6.01 -84.82 18.25
C PHE A 249 7.06 -84.88 19.35
N LEU A 250 8.19 -84.17 19.19
CA LEU A 250 9.26 -84.10 20.19
C LEU A 250 8.76 -83.47 21.49
N ASN A 251 8.04 -82.34 21.39
CA ASN A 251 7.49 -81.62 22.54
C ASN A 251 6.43 -82.43 23.31
N LEU A 252 5.50 -83.06 22.60
CA LEU A 252 4.40 -83.81 23.23
C LEU A 252 4.89 -85.11 23.87
N THR A 253 5.93 -85.73 23.32
CA THR A 253 6.54 -86.95 23.87
C THR A 253 7.69 -86.68 24.84
N GLY A 254 8.20 -85.45 24.91
CA GLY A 254 9.30 -85.04 25.80
C GLY A 254 10.67 -85.55 25.37
N LEU A 255 10.82 -86.01 24.13
CA LEU A 255 12.08 -86.47 23.56
C LEU A 255 12.93 -85.28 23.10
N ALA A 256 14.23 -85.34 23.32
CA ALA A 256 15.15 -84.32 22.81
C ALA A 256 15.46 -84.56 21.32
N ALA A 257 15.66 -83.47 20.55
CA ALA A 257 15.86 -83.54 19.10
C ALA A 257 17.11 -84.33 18.68
N ASP A 258 18.13 -84.40 19.55
CA ASP A 258 19.34 -85.20 19.35
C ASP A 258 19.14 -86.70 19.58
N GLN A 259 18.04 -87.08 20.24
CA GLN A 259 17.69 -88.48 20.50
C GLN A 259 16.95 -89.12 19.33
N VAL A 260 16.25 -88.32 18.50
CA VAL A 260 15.49 -88.79 17.34
C VAL A 260 16.33 -88.58 16.08
N SER A 261 16.66 -89.68 15.39
CA SER A 261 17.45 -89.66 14.16
C SER A 261 17.00 -90.81 13.26
N THR A 262 17.16 -90.61 11.95
CA THR A 262 16.91 -91.61 10.90
C THR A 262 17.72 -92.90 11.07
N ASP A 263 18.78 -92.87 11.91
CA ASP A 263 19.61 -94.03 12.20
C ASP A 263 19.22 -94.83 13.46
N ARG A 264 18.26 -94.35 14.26
CA ARG A 264 17.83 -95.02 15.51
C ARG A 264 16.46 -95.67 15.39
N ASN A 265 16.27 -96.82 16.04
CA ASN A 265 14.98 -97.51 16.05
C ASN A 265 14.04 -96.90 17.11
N LEU A 266 12.77 -96.66 16.74
CA LEU A 266 11.75 -96.04 17.60
C LEU A 266 11.55 -96.78 18.92
N ARG A 267 11.72 -98.12 18.94
CA ARG A 267 11.55 -98.93 20.14
C ARG A 267 12.58 -98.61 21.23
N ALA A 268 13.77 -98.16 20.85
CA ALA A 268 14.81 -97.74 21.80
C ALA A 268 14.47 -96.41 22.49
N LEU A 269 13.56 -95.61 21.91
CA LEU A 269 13.15 -94.30 22.42
C LEU A 269 11.97 -94.39 23.41
N MET A 270 11.33 -95.55 23.54
CA MET A 270 10.17 -95.75 24.43
C MET A 270 10.49 -95.53 25.91
N ALA A 271 11.72 -95.79 26.35
CA ALA A 271 12.12 -95.63 27.76
C ALA A 271 12.34 -94.17 28.16
N SER A 272 12.55 -93.28 27.18
CA SER A 272 12.86 -91.86 27.40
C SER A 272 11.66 -90.93 27.17
N ALA A 273 10.56 -91.44 26.59
CA ALA A 273 9.38 -90.65 26.29
C ALA A 273 8.47 -90.51 27.52
N THR A 274 7.99 -89.29 27.77
CA THR A 274 7.00 -88.96 28.81
C THR A 274 5.58 -89.42 28.47
N VAL A 275 5.30 -89.62 27.17
CA VAL A 275 4.03 -90.18 26.68
C VAL A 275 4.36 -91.50 25.95
N PRO A 276 3.57 -92.58 26.12
CA PRO A 276 3.87 -93.88 25.50
C PRO A 276 4.00 -93.78 23.97
N LEU A 277 5.13 -94.21 23.41
CA LEU A 277 5.29 -94.36 21.96
C LEU A 277 4.68 -95.71 21.53
N LEU A 278 3.56 -95.69 20.82
CA LEU A 278 2.86 -96.90 20.40
C LEU A 278 3.49 -97.51 19.13
N HIS A 279 3.54 -98.85 19.04
CA HIS A 279 3.92 -99.59 17.84
C HIS A 279 2.78 -100.54 17.45
N PRO A 280 2.59 -100.88 16.16
CA PRO A 280 1.59 -101.86 15.72
C PRO A 280 1.63 -103.24 16.41
N GLY A 281 2.73 -103.57 17.10
CA GLY A 281 2.94 -104.83 17.85
C GLY A 281 2.62 -104.74 19.35
N SER A 282 2.22 -103.56 19.83
CA SER A 282 1.84 -103.28 21.22
C SER A 282 0.40 -103.72 21.55
N ALA A 283 -0.36 -104.19 20.54
CA ALA A 283 -1.74 -104.65 20.69
C ALA A 283 -1.79 -106.08 21.27
N ASN A 284 -2.61 -106.29 22.32
CA ASN A 284 -2.98 -107.63 22.77
C ASN A 284 -3.76 -108.36 21.67
N ARG A 285 -3.48 -109.66 21.43
CA ARG A 285 -4.19 -110.48 20.41
C ARG A 285 -5.70 -110.43 20.66
N GLY A 286 -6.42 -109.64 19.86
CA GLY A 286 -7.89 -109.60 19.86
C GLY A 286 -8.55 -108.25 19.59
N GLN A 287 -7.84 -107.11 19.52
CA GLN A 287 -8.42 -105.80 19.20
C GLN A 287 -7.83 -105.21 17.91
N SER A 288 -8.69 -104.49 17.16
CA SER A 288 -8.54 -103.95 15.80
C SER A 288 -7.20 -103.28 15.46
N GLN A 289 -6.91 -103.19 14.15
CA GLN A 289 -5.71 -102.60 13.52
C GLN A 289 -5.38 -101.12 13.84
N TYR A 290 -6.01 -100.50 14.85
CA TYR A 290 -5.76 -99.12 15.31
C TYR A 290 -5.70 -99.06 16.84
N LEU A 291 -4.68 -98.40 17.39
CA LEU A 291 -4.49 -98.18 18.84
C LEU A 291 -4.79 -96.70 19.18
N GLU A 292 -5.65 -96.44 20.17
CA GLU A 292 -6.00 -95.09 20.68
C GLU A 292 -5.89 -95.05 22.21
N GLN A 293 -5.19 -94.06 22.76
CA GLN A 293 -5.02 -93.89 24.21
C GLN A 293 -4.96 -92.41 24.61
N ILE A 294 -5.67 -92.02 25.68
CA ILE A 294 -5.65 -90.67 26.26
C ILE A 294 -4.74 -90.66 27.49
N HIS A 295 -3.84 -89.68 27.56
CA HIS A 295 -2.88 -89.53 28.63
C HIS A 295 -2.84 -88.09 29.14
N ARG A 296 -2.96 -87.92 30.46
CA ARG A 296 -2.80 -86.61 31.10
C ARG A 296 -1.37 -86.50 31.62
N ARG A 297 -0.65 -85.51 31.12
CA ARG A 297 0.69 -85.17 31.58
C ARG A 297 0.63 -84.48 32.93
N ILE A 298 1.77 -84.51 33.64
CA ILE A 298 1.93 -83.90 34.96
C ILE A 298 1.82 -82.36 34.88
N ASP A 299 2.12 -81.77 33.72
CA ASP A 299 1.99 -80.35 33.42
C ASP A 299 0.54 -79.90 33.10
N GLY A 300 -0.43 -80.83 33.15
CA GLY A 300 -1.86 -80.53 32.96
C GLY A 300 -2.37 -80.72 31.54
N THR A 301 -1.49 -80.89 30.56
CA THR A 301 -1.85 -81.14 29.15
C THR A 301 -2.48 -82.53 28.96
N VAL A 302 -3.54 -82.61 28.15
CA VAL A 302 -4.22 -83.87 27.84
C VAL A 302 -3.93 -84.28 26.40
N VAL A 303 -3.20 -85.38 26.21
CA VAL A 303 -2.72 -85.84 24.90
C VAL A 303 -3.40 -87.17 24.52
N GLU A 304 -3.98 -87.21 23.34
CA GLU A 304 -4.53 -88.39 22.68
C GLU A 304 -3.51 -88.94 21.66
N VAL A 305 -3.19 -90.22 21.72
CA VAL A 305 -2.20 -90.87 20.83
C VAL A 305 -2.89 -91.88 19.92
N LYS A 306 -2.62 -91.82 18.61
CA LYS A 306 -3.18 -92.71 17.56
C LYS A 306 -2.09 -93.27 16.64
N THR A 307 -2.20 -94.54 16.27
CA THR A 307 -1.27 -95.22 15.34
C THR A 307 -1.98 -95.68 14.08
N HIS A 308 -1.44 -95.31 12.90
CA HIS A 308 -1.97 -95.65 11.58
C HIS A 308 -0.93 -96.39 10.73
N PRO A 309 -1.17 -97.64 10.28
CA PRO A 309 -0.24 -98.35 9.39
C PRO A 309 -0.27 -97.79 7.95
N MET A 310 0.86 -97.87 7.24
CA MET A 310 0.99 -97.49 5.84
C MET A 310 1.12 -98.71 4.90
N PRO A 311 0.70 -98.60 3.62
CA PRO A 311 0.74 -99.71 2.65
C PRO A 311 2.14 -100.27 2.38
N ASP A 312 3.17 -99.41 2.43
CA ASP A 312 4.57 -99.78 2.13
C ASP A 312 5.29 -100.45 3.31
N GLY A 313 4.58 -100.79 4.39
CA GLY A 313 5.10 -101.51 5.56
C GLY A 313 5.54 -100.61 6.73
N GLY A 314 5.51 -99.29 6.58
CA GLY A 314 5.73 -98.32 7.67
C GLY A 314 4.45 -97.96 8.44
N PHE A 315 4.52 -97.01 9.37
CA PHE A 315 3.36 -96.48 10.10
C PHE A 315 3.54 -95.01 10.51
N VAL A 316 2.42 -94.33 10.75
CA VAL A 316 2.35 -92.94 11.23
C VAL A 316 1.77 -92.94 12.64
N ASN A 317 2.46 -92.32 13.59
CA ASN A 317 1.88 -92.00 14.88
C ASN A 317 1.49 -90.53 14.94
N THR A 318 0.27 -90.25 15.42
CA THR A 318 -0.22 -88.91 15.69
C THR A 318 -0.49 -88.71 17.19
N TYR A 319 -0.08 -87.55 17.70
CA TYR A 319 -0.22 -87.14 19.10
C TYR A 319 -1.00 -85.84 19.11
N THR A 320 -2.25 -85.87 19.55
CA THR A 320 -3.17 -84.73 19.53
C THR A 320 -3.35 -84.20 20.94
N ASP A 321 -3.02 -82.94 21.16
CA ASP A 321 -3.42 -82.25 22.38
C ASP A 321 -4.93 -81.95 22.30
N ILE A 322 -5.73 -82.56 23.19
CA ILE A 322 -7.18 -82.37 23.28
C ILE A 322 -7.57 -81.42 24.44
N THR A 323 -6.61 -80.66 24.97
CA THR A 323 -6.84 -79.71 26.05
C THR A 323 -7.93 -78.69 25.69
N GLU A 324 -7.92 -78.16 24.47
CA GLU A 324 -8.92 -77.18 23.99
C GLU A 324 -10.35 -77.74 23.98
N ARG A 325 -10.54 -78.99 23.54
CA ARG A 325 -11.87 -79.63 23.54
C ARG A 325 -12.37 -79.87 24.96
N TYR A 326 -11.46 -80.16 25.88
CA TYR A 326 -11.77 -80.27 27.30
C TYR A 326 -12.09 -78.89 27.90
N GLN A 327 -11.33 -77.86 27.52
CA GLN A 327 -11.57 -76.46 27.90
C GLN A 327 -12.87 -75.90 27.30
N TYR A 328 -13.30 -76.29 26.09
CA TYR A 328 -14.57 -75.84 25.49
C TYR A 328 -15.79 -76.20 26.34
N ALA A 329 -15.76 -77.38 26.98
CA ALA A 329 -16.79 -77.77 27.93
C ALA A 329 -16.77 -76.87 29.19
N GLU A 330 -15.58 -76.47 29.63
CA GLU A 330 -15.38 -75.49 30.72
C GLU A 330 -15.79 -74.07 30.29
N THR A 331 -15.51 -73.67 29.04
CA THR A 331 -15.84 -72.34 28.49
C THR A 331 -17.34 -72.15 28.33
N LEU A 332 -18.09 -73.23 28.08
CA LEU A 332 -19.56 -73.18 28.02
C LEU A 332 -20.14 -72.79 29.39
N GLU A 333 -19.60 -73.37 30.46
CA GLU A 333 -19.96 -73.03 31.84
C GLU A 333 -19.55 -71.59 32.20
N GLU A 334 -18.39 -71.13 31.71
CA GLU A 334 -17.97 -69.74 31.83
C GLU A 334 -18.87 -68.77 31.04
N SER A 335 -19.31 -69.15 29.83
CA SER A 335 -20.21 -68.34 29.00
C SER A 335 -21.58 -68.16 29.67
N GLU A 336 -22.13 -69.20 30.29
CA GLU A 336 -23.38 -69.10 31.06
C GLU A 336 -23.22 -68.14 32.26
N ARG A 337 -22.09 -68.23 32.97
CA ARG A 337 -21.75 -67.28 34.05
C ARG A 337 -21.57 -65.85 33.51
N TRP A 338 -20.94 -65.69 32.36
CA TRP A 338 -20.68 -64.40 31.73
C TRP A 338 -21.97 -63.69 31.32
N ILE A 339 -22.93 -64.38 30.70
CA ILE A 339 -24.23 -63.80 30.32
C ILE A 339 -24.92 -63.20 31.55
N ARG A 340 -24.92 -63.92 32.68
CA ARG A 340 -25.51 -63.45 33.94
C ARG A 340 -24.82 -62.20 34.47
N VAL A 341 -23.49 -62.18 34.50
CA VAL A 341 -22.68 -61.03 34.92
C VAL A 341 -22.97 -59.81 34.02
N VAL A 342 -22.96 -59.98 32.70
CA VAL A 342 -23.24 -58.89 31.75
C VAL A 342 -24.63 -58.32 31.98
N THR A 343 -25.67 -59.16 32.04
CA THR A 343 -27.03 -58.68 32.25
C THR A 343 -27.20 -57.98 33.59
N ASP A 344 -26.53 -58.43 34.66
CA ASP A 344 -26.62 -57.84 36.00
C ASP A 344 -25.95 -56.46 36.12
N HIS A 345 -24.96 -56.17 35.27
CA HIS A 345 -24.24 -54.89 35.26
C HIS A 345 -24.79 -53.87 34.24
N VAL A 346 -25.66 -54.28 33.31
CA VAL A 346 -26.34 -53.33 32.43
C VAL A 346 -27.32 -52.48 33.25
N PRO A 347 -27.26 -51.13 33.19
CA PRO A 347 -28.14 -50.22 33.93
C PRO A 347 -29.52 -50.11 33.27
N ALA A 348 -30.14 -51.26 33.03
CA ALA A 348 -31.49 -51.41 32.51
C ALA A 348 -32.12 -52.62 33.20
N LEU A 349 -33.42 -52.58 33.45
CA LEU A 349 -34.12 -53.71 34.03
C LEU A 349 -34.39 -54.69 32.88
N ILE A 350 -33.89 -55.91 33.01
CA ILE A 350 -34.04 -56.97 32.01
C ILE A 350 -34.77 -58.15 32.64
N ALA A 351 -35.82 -58.62 31.96
CA ALA A 351 -36.50 -59.86 32.33
C ALA A 351 -36.93 -60.65 31.09
N TYR A 352 -37.15 -61.95 31.27
CA TYR A 352 -37.84 -62.80 30.31
C TYR A 352 -39.11 -63.33 30.97
N VAL A 353 -40.24 -63.15 30.30
CA VAL A 353 -41.56 -63.58 30.79
C VAL A 353 -42.10 -64.63 29.82
N GLY A 354 -42.50 -65.79 30.36
CA GLY A 354 -43.10 -66.87 29.58
C GLY A 354 -44.48 -66.54 29.03
N ALA A 355 -44.96 -67.34 28.08
CA ALA A 355 -46.32 -67.22 27.55
C ALA A 355 -47.42 -67.41 28.63
N ASP A 356 -47.09 -68.07 29.73
CA ASP A 356 -47.91 -68.23 30.94
C ASP A 356 -47.85 -67.03 31.89
N LEU A 357 -47.19 -65.93 31.48
CA LEU A 357 -46.98 -64.72 32.26
C LEU A 357 -46.14 -64.93 33.53
N THR A 358 -45.29 -65.95 33.58
CA THR A 358 -44.33 -66.15 34.68
C THR A 358 -42.95 -65.60 34.34
N VAL A 359 -42.25 -65.02 35.31
CA VAL A 359 -40.89 -64.49 35.12
C VAL A 359 -39.89 -65.65 35.10
N GLN A 360 -39.31 -65.94 33.95
CA GLN A 360 -38.37 -67.06 33.75
C GLN A 360 -36.91 -66.64 33.78
N PHE A 361 -36.62 -65.35 33.62
CA PHE A 361 -35.30 -64.76 33.82
C PHE A 361 -35.44 -63.31 34.26
N TYR A 362 -34.50 -62.81 35.05
CA TYR A 362 -34.37 -61.41 35.39
C TYR A 362 -32.92 -61.09 35.76
N ASN A 363 -32.51 -59.84 35.58
CA ASN A 363 -31.21 -59.36 36.05
C ASN A 363 -31.32 -58.68 37.43
N LYS A 364 -30.17 -58.44 38.06
CA LYS A 364 -30.08 -57.80 39.38
C LYS A 364 -30.73 -56.42 39.46
N VAL A 365 -30.72 -55.66 38.36
CA VAL A 365 -31.35 -54.32 38.31
C VAL A 365 -32.88 -54.43 38.32
N TYR A 366 -33.45 -55.42 37.61
CA TYR A 366 -34.87 -55.73 37.66
C TYR A 366 -35.30 -56.21 39.06
N GLU A 367 -34.48 -57.07 39.70
CA GLU A 367 -34.70 -57.52 41.07
C GLU A 367 -34.63 -56.36 42.08
N ALA A 368 -33.67 -55.46 41.96
CA ALA A 368 -33.57 -54.31 42.86
C ALA A 368 -34.79 -53.38 42.77
N TRP A 369 -35.40 -53.27 41.58
CA TRP A 369 -36.57 -52.43 41.36
C TRP A 369 -37.88 -53.08 41.80
N TYR A 370 -38.15 -54.32 41.37
CA TYR A 370 -39.43 -55.01 41.62
C TYR A 370 -39.37 -56.08 42.73
N GLY A 371 -38.18 -56.45 43.19
CA GLY A 371 -37.99 -57.56 44.12
C GLY A 371 -38.49 -57.30 45.53
N GLN A 372 -38.52 -56.04 45.98
CA GLN A 372 -39.01 -55.62 47.31
C GLN A 372 -38.54 -56.53 48.47
N GLY A 373 -37.32 -57.07 48.40
CA GLY A 373 -36.74 -57.97 49.42
C GLY A 373 -37.20 -59.44 49.38
N ARG A 374 -37.85 -59.90 48.30
CA ARG A 374 -38.24 -61.31 48.10
C ARG A 374 -37.03 -62.17 47.72
N ALA A 375 -37.05 -63.46 48.11
CA ALA A 375 -35.91 -64.38 47.96
C ALA A 375 -35.64 -64.82 46.49
N SER A 376 -36.64 -64.78 45.61
CA SER A 376 -36.48 -64.95 44.15
C SER A 376 -37.78 -64.57 43.44
N LEU A 377 -37.67 -63.90 42.29
CA LEU A 377 -38.80 -63.61 41.40
C LEU A 377 -39.00 -64.70 40.32
N LEU A 378 -38.18 -65.75 40.33
CA LEU A 378 -38.19 -66.79 39.31
C LEU A 378 -39.47 -67.64 39.41
N ASN A 379 -40.11 -67.90 38.28
CA ASN A 379 -41.38 -68.60 38.12
C ASN A 379 -42.57 -67.95 38.84
N MET A 380 -42.44 -66.69 39.25
CA MET A 380 -43.54 -65.93 39.85
C MET A 380 -44.42 -65.33 38.73
N PRO A 381 -45.76 -65.38 38.85
CA PRO A 381 -46.63 -64.74 37.87
C PRO A 381 -46.50 -63.21 37.96
N LEU A 382 -46.59 -62.55 36.80
CA LEU A 382 -46.29 -61.13 36.62
C LEU A 382 -47.22 -60.20 37.45
N ASP A 383 -48.43 -60.66 37.77
CA ASP A 383 -49.41 -59.96 38.62
C ASP A 383 -49.03 -59.93 40.11
N GLN A 384 -48.17 -60.85 40.55
CA GLN A 384 -47.61 -60.85 41.90
C GLN A 384 -46.31 -60.04 41.95
N VAL A 385 -45.60 -59.88 40.84
CA VAL A 385 -44.34 -59.12 40.73
C VAL A 385 -44.59 -57.61 40.63
N HIS A 386 -45.63 -57.19 39.91
CA HIS A 386 -46.00 -55.77 39.77
C HIS A 386 -47.21 -55.41 40.64
N ASP A 387 -47.24 -54.19 41.17
CA ASP A 387 -48.43 -53.68 41.88
C ASP A 387 -49.68 -53.72 40.97
N PRO A 388 -50.89 -53.96 41.53
CA PRO A 388 -52.10 -54.18 40.74
C PRO A 388 -52.41 -53.07 39.72
N ASP A 389 -52.19 -51.81 40.09
CA ASP A 389 -52.41 -50.65 39.23
C ASP A 389 -51.39 -50.61 38.07
N LEU A 390 -50.13 -50.95 38.35
CA LEU A 390 -49.07 -51.02 37.34
C LEU A 390 -49.35 -52.19 36.37
N TYR A 391 -49.68 -53.36 36.91
CA TYR A 391 -50.00 -54.56 36.12
C TYR A 391 -51.16 -54.31 35.14
N GLN A 392 -52.26 -53.70 35.61
CA GLN A 392 -53.40 -53.38 34.74
C GLN A 392 -53.04 -52.41 33.62
N ARG A 393 -52.22 -51.40 33.91
CA ARG A 393 -51.77 -50.41 32.90
C ARG A 393 -50.81 -51.01 31.87
N LEU A 394 -50.00 -52.01 32.25
CA LEU A 394 -49.06 -52.69 31.36
C LEU A 394 -49.72 -53.81 30.54
N MET A 395 -50.81 -54.40 31.03
CA MET A 395 -51.49 -55.54 30.41
C MET A 395 -51.83 -55.36 28.92
N PRO A 396 -52.32 -54.20 28.43
CA PRO A 396 -52.57 -54.00 27.01
C PRO A 396 -51.31 -54.19 26.15
N LYS A 397 -50.15 -53.74 26.65
CA LYS A 397 -48.86 -53.85 25.96
C LYS A 397 -48.28 -55.26 26.05
N VAL A 398 -48.48 -55.95 27.18
CA VAL A 398 -48.13 -57.37 27.33
C VAL A 398 -48.92 -58.24 26.35
N ARG A 399 -50.22 -57.99 26.18
CA ARG A 399 -51.05 -58.72 25.19
C ARG A 399 -50.59 -58.49 23.75
N GLN A 400 -50.15 -57.28 23.40
CA GLN A 400 -49.57 -57.00 22.09
C GLN A 400 -48.27 -57.79 21.87
N ALA A 401 -47.41 -57.87 22.88
CA ALA A 401 -46.20 -58.69 22.83
C ALA A 401 -46.53 -60.19 22.66
N LEU A 402 -47.52 -60.73 23.38
CA LEU A 402 -47.95 -62.12 23.23
C LEU A 402 -48.64 -62.42 21.90
N ALA A 403 -49.26 -61.42 21.26
CA ALA A 403 -49.73 -61.51 19.88
C ALA A 403 -48.57 -61.49 18.87
N GLY A 404 -47.33 -61.30 19.33
CA GLY A 404 -46.12 -61.35 18.55
C GLY A 404 -45.67 -60.01 17.96
N GLU A 405 -46.19 -58.90 18.48
CA GLU A 405 -45.76 -57.54 18.12
C GLU A 405 -44.65 -57.04 19.05
N SER A 406 -43.58 -56.46 18.51
CA SER A 406 -42.59 -55.76 19.35
C SER A 406 -43.12 -54.39 19.72
N VAL A 407 -43.22 -54.08 21.02
CA VAL A 407 -43.81 -52.82 21.48
C VAL A 407 -42.84 -52.07 22.36
N THR A 408 -42.58 -50.81 21.99
CA THR A 408 -41.79 -49.88 22.81
C THR A 408 -42.64 -48.68 23.18
N PHE A 409 -42.64 -48.29 24.45
CA PHE A 409 -43.46 -47.21 24.95
C PHE A 409 -42.82 -46.53 26.17
N GLU A 410 -43.10 -45.24 26.33
CA GLU A 410 -42.75 -44.49 27.53
C GLU A 410 -43.82 -44.69 28.59
N PHE A 411 -43.38 -44.82 29.84
CA PHE A 411 -44.23 -45.07 30.97
C PHE A 411 -43.72 -44.30 32.18
N GLU A 412 -44.61 -43.59 32.85
CA GLU A 412 -44.27 -42.88 34.08
C GLU A 412 -44.58 -43.77 35.28
N GLU A 413 -43.58 -43.92 36.13
CA GLU A 413 -43.61 -44.77 37.32
C GLU A 413 -42.84 -44.09 38.44
N ASP A 414 -43.32 -44.25 39.67
CA ASP A 414 -42.64 -43.74 40.85
C ASP A 414 -41.78 -44.86 41.46
N ASP A 415 -40.58 -44.52 41.92
CA ASP A 415 -39.73 -45.46 42.65
C ASP A 415 -40.28 -45.74 44.06
N ALA A 416 -39.68 -46.68 44.78
CA ALA A 416 -40.06 -46.99 46.17
C ALA A 416 -39.90 -45.81 47.16
N ARG A 417 -39.28 -44.69 46.74
CA ARG A 417 -39.10 -43.46 47.53
C ARG A 417 -40.06 -42.35 47.09
N GLY A 418 -40.95 -42.60 46.13
CA GLY A 418 -41.92 -41.63 45.60
C GLY A 418 -41.34 -40.62 44.59
N SER A 419 -40.14 -40.87 44.06
CA SER A 419 -39.57 -40.05 42.98
C SER A 419 -40.14 -40.50 41.64
N ARG A 420 -40.54 -39.55 40.79
CA ARG A 420 -41.13 -39.84 39.48
C ARG A 420 -40.04 -40.08 38.44
N HIS A 421 -40.08 -41.25 37.80
CA HIS A 421 -39.17 -41.68 36.75
C HIS A 421 -39.91 -41.88 35.42
N TYR A 422 -39.23 -41.53 34.33
CA TYR A 422 -39.69 -41.77 32.97
C TYR A 422 -39.00 -43.04 32.44
N MET A 423 -39.76 -44.12 32.31
CA MET A 423 -39.25 -45.43 31.90
C MET A 423 -39.58 -45.70 30.44
N LEU A 424 -38.56 -45.96 29.61
CA LEU A 424 -38.73 -46.50 28.26
C LEU A 424 -38.74 -48.02 28.34
N ARG A 425 -39.89 -48.63 28.05
CA ARG A 425 -40.11 -50.08 28.12
C ARG A 425 -40.19 -50.66 26.71
N SER A 426 -39.46 -51.74 26.46
CA SER A 426 -39.48 -52.50 25.21
C SER A 426 -39.80 -53.96 25.50
N TYR A 427 -40.91 -54.44 24.95
CA TYR A 427 -41.33 -55.84 25.01
C TYR A 427 -41.12 -56.47 23.63
N VAL A 428 -40.25 -57.49 23.58
CA VAL A 428 -39.85 -58.16 22.34
C VAL A 428 -40.26 -59.63 22.41
N PRO A 429 -41.20 -60.10 21.57
CA PRO A 429 -41.62 -61.49 21.58
C PRO A 429 -40.48 -62.43 21.19
N ASN A 430 -40.35 -63.52 21.95
CA ASN A 430 -39.51 -64.65 21.60
C ASN A 430 -40.37 -65.70 20.90
N ARG A 431 -40.02 -66.04 19.66
CA ARG A 431 -40.75 -67.01 18.83
C ARG A 431 -39.96 -68.30 18.71
N ASP A 432 -40.65 -69.42 18.80
CA ASP A 432 -40.04 -70.72 18.54
C ASP A 432 -39.83 -70.97 17.03
N VAL A 433 -39.27 -72.12 16.69
CA VAL A 433 -39.01 -72.56 15.31
C VAL A 433 -40.29 -72.71 14.45
N ARG A 434 -41.48 -72.72 15.07
CA ARG A 434 -42.78 -72.81 14.40
C ARG A 434 -43.47 -71.43 14.28
N GLY A 435 -42.85 -70.38 14.84
CA GLY A 435 -43.36 -69.01 14.81
C GLY A 435 -44.29 -68.65 15.97
N GLU A 436 -44.56 -69.59 16.87
CA GLU A 436 -45.41 -69.39 18.06
C GLU A 436 -44.64 -68.60 19.13
N VAL A 437 -45.34 -67.70 19.82
CA VAL A 437 -44.72 -66.87 20.87
C VAL A 437 -44.61 -67.68 22.15
N VAL A 438 -43.38 -68.03 22.55
CA VAL A 438 -43.10 -68.81 23.77
C VAL A 438 -42.89 -67.94 25.01
N GLY A 439 -42.71 -66.64 24.79
CA GLY A 439 -42.56 -65.63 25.84
C GLY A 439 -42.10 -64.31 25.22
N PHE A 440 -41.66 -63.37 26.04
CA PHE A 440 -41.14 -62.10 25.56
C PHE A 440 -40.03 -61.56 26.48
N PHE A 441 -39.06 -60.89 25.87
CA PHE A 441 -38.01 -60.15 26.56
C PHE A 441 -38.55 -58.78 26.97
N VAL A 442 -38.21 -58.37 28.18
CA VAL A 442 -38.52 -57.07 28.76
C VAL A 442 -37.21 -56.33 28.95
N LEU A 443 -37.10 -55.14 28.35
CA LEU A 443 -36.02 -54.19 28.59
C LEU A 443 -36.62 -52.87 29.05
N ILE A 444 -36.20 -52.36 30.20
CA ILE A 444 -36.69 -51.10 30.75
C ILE A 444 -35.50 -50.20 31.05
N ARG A 445 -35.50 -48.98 30.50
CA ARG A 445 -34.45 -47.99 30.72
C ARG A 445 -35.05 -46.70 31.29
N ASP A 446 -34.44 -46.17 32.34
CA ASP A 446 -34.77 -44.83 32.84
C ASP A 446 -34.21 -43.76 31.88
N ILE A 447 -35.08 -42.89 31.37
CA ILE A 447 -34.77 -41.79 30.44
C ILE A 447 -34.99 -40.41 31.07
N THR A 448 -35.16 -40.32 32.39
CA THR A 448 -35.49 -39.07 33.11
C THR A 448 -34.45 -37.97 32.87
N ASP A 449 -33.16 -38.27 33.05
CA ASP A 449 -32.08 -37.29 32.85
C ASP A 449 -31.95 -36.85 31.39
N ARG A 450 -32.21 -37.77 30.45
CA ARG A 450 -32.20 -37.47 29.01
C ARG A 450 -33.32 -36.49 28.66
N ARG A 451 -34.53 -36.67 29.21
CA ARG A 451 -35.65 -35.73 29.02
C ARG A 451 -35.37 -34.36 29.63
N ARG A 452 -34.85 -34.31 30.86
CA ARG A 452 -34.51 -33.04 31.53
C ARG A 452 -33.47 -32.25 30.74
N THR A 453 -32.44 -32.92 30.22
CA THR A 453 -31.40 -32.30 29.41
C THR A 453 -31.94 -31.77 28.08
N ALA A 454 -32.83 -32.52 27.43
CA ALA A 454 -33.47 -32.08 26.18
C ALA A 454 -34.30 -30.80 26.37
N LEU A 455 -35.13 -30.75 27.43
CA LEU A 455 -35.95 -29.57 27.74
C LEU A 455 -35.08 -28.34 28.10
N ALA A 456 -34.02 -28.54 28.86
CA ALA A 456 -33.09 -27.46 29.22
C ALA A 456 -32.36 -26.92 27.98
N LEU A 457 -32.02 -27.79 27.03
CA LEU A 457 -31.37 -27.39 25.78
C LEU A 457 -32.31 -26.58 24.89
N GLU A 458 -33.56 -26.99 24.73
CA GLU A 458 -34.60 -26.25 23.99
C GLU A 458 -34.78 -24.84 24.57
N GLN A 459 -34.92 -24.72 25.89
CA GLN A 459 -35.00 -23.42 26.57
C GLN A 459 -33.75 -22.55 26.39
N ALA A 460 -32.56 -23.17 26.30
CA ALA A 460 -31.32 -22.45 26.04
C ALA A 460 -31.26 -21.93 24.60
N TYR A 461 -31.72 -22.73 23.63
CA TYR A 461 -31.83 -22.32 22.22
C TYR A 461 -32.78 -21.14 22.03
N ASP A 462 -33.98 -21.18 22.60
CA ASP A 462 -34.96 -20.09 22.50
C ASP A 462 -34.41 -18.78 23.09
N ASN A 463 -33.72 -18.87 24.24
CA ASN A 463 -33.10 -17.72 24.86
C ASN A 463 -31.95 -17.15 24.03
N LEU A 464 -31.15 -18.02 23.39
CA LEU A 464 -30.06 -17.60 22.51
C LEU A 464 -30.63 -16.90 21.28
N GLU A 465 -31.65 -17.47 20.64
CA GLU A 465 -32.28 -16.90 19.45
C GLU A 465 -32.84 -15.50 19.72
N ARG A 466 -33.54 -15.33 20.86
CA ARG A 466 -34.02 -14.00 21.28
C ARG A 466 -32.87 -13.00 21.45
N ARG A 467 -31.78 -13.38 22.12
CA ARG A 467 -30.60 -12.50 22.29
C ARG A 467 -29.92 -12.17 20.96
N VAL A 468 -29.81 -13.14 20.05
CA VAL A 468 -29.24 -12.93 18.72
C VAL A 468 -30.09 -11.91 17.97
N LYS A 469 -31.42 -12.04 18.00
CA LYS A 469 -32.33 -11.10 17.33
C LYS A 469 -32.23 -9.68 17.91
N GLU A 470 -32.25 -9.55 19.23
CA GLU A 470 -32.10 -8.26 19.92
C GLU A 470 -30.76 -7.59 19.61
N ARG A 471 -29.65 -8.35 19.70
CA ARG A 471 -28.31 -7.84 19.39
C ARG A 471 -28.16 -7.47 17.93
N THR A 472 -28.71 -8.27 17.02
CA THR A 472 -28.66 -7.98 15.58
C THR A 472 -29.41 -6.70 15.26
N SER A 473 -30.60 -6.49 15.83
CA SER A 473 -31.36 -5.25 15.67
C SER A 473 -30.62 -4.02 16.22
N ALA A 474 -30.07 -4.11 17.43
CA ALA A 474 -29.29 -3.04 18.04
C ALA A 474 -28.02 -2.70 17.23
N LEU A 475 -27.29 -3.71 16.76
CA LEU A 475 -26.12 -3.55 15.89
C LEU A 475 -26.48 -2.89 14.57
N THR A 476 -27.61 -3.27 13.98
CA THR A 476 -28.08 -2.69 12.71
C THR A 476 -28.47 -1.23 12.89
N GLY A 477 -29.17 -0.89 13.98
CA GLY A 477 -29.48 0.50 14.33
C GLY A 477 -28.22 1.34 14.51
N LEU A 478 -27.24 0.86 15.28
CA LEU A 478 -25.98 1.56 15.49
C LEU A 478 -25.16 1.71 14.20
N ASN A 479 -25.14 0.70 13.34
CA ASN A 479 -24.42 0.75 12.06
C ASN A 479 -25.04 1.81 11.13
N ASN A 480 -26.37 1.90 11.08
CA ASN A 480 -27.06 2.93 10.32
C ASN A 480 -26.75 4.34 10.86
N GLN A 481 -26.75 4.52 12.18
CA GLN A 481 -26.38 5.80 12.80
C GLN A 481 -24.93 6.19 12.50
N LEU A 482 -23.98 5.26 12.61
CA LEU A 482 -22.58 5.50 12.27
C LEU A 482 -22.39 5.86 10.80
N ARG A 483 -23.09 5.17 9.89
CA ARG A 483 -23.07 5.51 8.45
C ARG A 483 -23.59 6.92 8.20
N GLN A 484 -24.64 7.33 8.91
CA GLN A 484 -25.17 8.69 8.79
C GLN A 484 -24.15 9.73 9.28
N GLU A 485 -23.53 9.53 10.45
CA GLU A 485 -22.50 10.44 10.95
C GLU A 485 -21.28 10.53 10.01
N ILE A 486 -20.84 9.40 9.43
CA ILE A 486 -19.74 9.37 8.46
C ILE A 486 -20.09 10.22 7.23
N ASN A 487 -21.30 10.07 6.70
CA ASN A 487 -21.76 10.83 5.53
C ASN A 487 -21.87 12.33 5.85
N GLU A 488 -22.39 12.69 7.01
CA GLU A 488 -22.47 14.09 7.47
C GLU A 488 -21.07 14.71 7.62
N ARG A 489 -20.14 14.00 8.26
CA ARG A 489 -18.74 14.47 8.39
C ARG A 489 -18.07 14.63 7.04
N ALA A 490 -18.23 13.67 6.12
CA ALA A 490 -17.65 13.75 4.77
C ALA A 490 -18.20 14.96 3.99
N ALA A 491 -19.50 15.24 4.12
CA ALA A 491 -20.12 16.39 3.44
C ALA A 491 -19.65 17.74 4.00
N VAL A 492 -19.41 17.82 5.32
CA VAL A 492 -18.84 19.03 5.96
C VAL A 492 -17.38 19.22 5.55
N GLU A 493 -16.59 18.15 5.54
CA GLU A 493 -15.18 18.20 5.15
C GLU A 493 -15.01 18.64 3.69
N ALA A 494 -15.86 18.13 2.78
CA ALA A 494 -15.88 18.56 1.38
C ALA A 494 -16.19 20.07 1.26
N ARG A 495 -17.25 20.56 1.93
CA ARG A 495 -17.59 21.99 1.93
C ARG A 495 -16.48 22.88 2.48
N LEU A 496 -15.83 22.44 3.55
CA LEU A 496 -14.70 23.17 4.15
C LEU A 496 -13.52 23.24 3.19
N ARG A 497 -13.22 22.12 2.51
CA ARG A 497 -12.12 22.04 1.53
C ARG A 497 -12.36 22.98 0.35
N ASP A 498 -13.58 22.99 -0.19
CA ASP A 498 -13.93 23.85 -1.32
C ASP A 498 -13.86 25.33 -0.93
N ALA A 499 -14.43 25.71 0.22
CA ALA A 499 -14.36 27.08 0.74
C ALA A 499 -12.91 27.53 0.97
N LYS A 500 -12.04 26.63 1.45
CA LYS A 500 -10.61 26.90 1.63
C LYS A 500 -9.91 27.16 0.31
N LEU A 501 -10.16 26.31 -0.70
CA LEU A 501 -9.57 26.48 -2.03
C LEU A 501 -10.02 27.77 -2.71
N GLU A 502 -11.28 28.15 -2.53
CA GLU A 502 -11.82 29.41 -3.05
C GLU A 502 -11.16 30.62 -2.37
N ALA A 503 -11.02 30.59 -1.04
CA ALA A 503 -10.31 31.63 -0.29
C ALA A 503 -8.83 31.76 -0.70
N GLU A 504 -8.13 30.63 -0.89
CA GLU A 504 -6.74 30.62 -1.35
C GLU A 504 -6.60 31.19 -2.77
N ARG A 505 -7.49 30.81 -3.69
CA ARG A 505 -7.53 31.37 -5.04
C ARG A 505 -7.82 32.87 -5.04
N ALA A 506 -8.78 33.31 -4.23
CA ALA A 506 -9.09 34.73 -4.09
C ALA A 506 -7.89 35.53 -3.55
N ASN A 507 -7.16 34.98 -2.58
CA ASN A 507 -5.98 35.63 -2.01
C ASN A 507 -4.81 35.70 -3.01
N LEU A 508 -4.57 34.62 -3.76
CA LEU A 508 -3.56 34.59 -4.82
C LEU A 508 -3.89 35.59 -5.94
N SER A 509 -5.15 35.63 -6.40
CA SER A 509 -5.61 36.58 -7.41
C SER A 509 -5.50 38.02 -6.92
N LYS A 510 -5.85 38.30 -5.66
CA LYS A 510 -5.69 39.63 -5.05
C LYS A 510 -4.22 40.05 -5.01
N THR A 511 -3.32 39.13 -4.68
CA THR A 511 -1.87 39.40 -4.65
C THR A 511 -1.34 39.71 -6.06
N LYS A 512 -1.69 38.88 -7.05
CA LYS A 512 -1.26 39.09 -8.45
C LYS A 512 -1.81 40.40 -9.01
N PHE A 513 -3.07 40.70 -8.72
CA PHE A 513 -3.70 41.96 -9.11
C PHE A 513 -3.00 43.17 -8.50
N LEU A 514 -2.71 43.15 -7.19
CA LEU A 514 -2.01 44.25 -6.53
C LEU A 514 -0.57 44.43 -7.04
N ALA A 515 0.13 43.33 -7.36
CA ALA A 515 1.46 43.38 -7.94
C ALA A 515 1.46 43.99 -9.35
N ALA A 516 0.52 43.60 -10.21
CA ALA A 516 0.37 44.14 -11.56
C ALA A 516 -0.02 45.63 -11.54
N VAL A 517 -1.07 45.98 -10.77
CA VAL A 517 -1.51 47.38 -10.64
C VAL A 517 -0.39 48.28 -10.11
N SER A 518 0.44 47.78 -9.18
CA SER A 518 1.54 48.58 -8.65
C SER A 518 2.66 48.77 -9.67
N HIS A 519 2.95 47.77 -10.51
CA HIS A 519 3.90 47.92 -11.61
C HIS A 519 3.42 49.00 -12.60
N ASP A 520 2.16 48.91 -13.01
CA ASP A 520 1.54 49.81 -13.98
C ASP A 520 1.39 51.25 -13.45
N LEU A 521 1.28 51.42 -12.12
CA LEU A 521 1.28 52.72 -11.47
C LEU A 521 2.69 53.29 -11.22
N LEU A 522 3.70 52.44 -11.01
CA LEU A 522 5.09 52.87 -10.77
C LEU A 522 5.75 53.43 -12.04
N GLN A 523 5.46 52.88 -13.23
CA GLN A 523 6.01 53.35 -14.50
C GLN A 523 5.70 54.83 -14.82
N PRO A 524 4.44 55.28 -14.85
CA PRO A 524 4.13 56.69 -15.13
C PRO A 524 4.66 57.62 -14.04
N LEU A 525 4.78 57.13 -12.80
CA LEU A 525 5.34 57.88 -11.68
C LEU A 525 6.86 58.12 -11.84
N ASN A 526 7.58 57.10 -12.31
CA ASN A 526 9.00 57.20 -12.65
C ASN A 526 9.23 58.23 -13.77
N ALA A 527 8.40 58.23 -14.81
CA ALA A 527 8.47 59.23 -15.87
C ALA A 527 8.23 60.65 -15.34
N ALA A 528 7.20 60.85 -14.51
CA ALA A 528 6.93 62.13 -13.85
C ALA A 528 8.13 62.61 -13.00
N ARG A 529 8.85 61.70 -12.35
CA ARG A 529 10.07 61.99 -11.58
C ARG A 529 11.25 62.40 -12.47
N LEU A 530 11.43 61.71 -13.61
CA LEU A 530 12.47 62.07 -14.58
C LEU A 530 12.23 63.48 -15.14
N PHE A 531 10.98 63.82 -15.50
CA PHE A 531 10.63 65.15 -15.98
C PHE A 531 10.79 66.24 -14.91
N THR A 532 10.37 65.98 -13.67
CA THR A 532 10.56 66.94 -12.57
C THR A 532 12.03 67.13 -12.19
N SER A 533 12.84 66.07 -12.28
CA SER A 533 14.29 66.15 -12.08
C SER A 533 14.97 66.95 -13.19
N ALA A 534 14.59 66.73 -14.46
CA ALA A 534 15.07 67.53 -15.59
C ALA A 534 14.66 69.01 -15.46
N LEU A 535 13.46 69.30 -14.94
CA LEU A 535 13.01 70.68 -14.66
C LEU A 535 13.81 71.34 -13.51
N LEU A 536 14.38 70.59 -12.58
CA LEU A 536 15.24 71.12 -11.50
C LEU A 536 16.65 71.47 -11.98
N GLU A 537 17.11 70.92 -13.10
CA GLU A 537 18.42 71.23 -13.69
C GLU A 537 18.41 72.59 -14.43
N HIS A 538 17.24 73.12 -14.77
CA HIS A 538 17.07 74.44 -15.38
C HIS A 538 16.67 75.50 -14.34
N SER A 539 17.35 76.64 -14.34
CA SER A 539 17.10 77.74 -13.39
C SER A 539 15.86 78.56 -13.80
N PHE A 540 14.71 78.27 -13.19
CA PHE A 540 13.43 78.99 -13.42
C PHE A 540 13.07 80.01 -12.32
N GLY A 541 13.97 80.23 -11.35
CA GLY A 541 13.79 81.17 -10.24
C GLY A 541 13.15 80.54 -8.99
N PRO A 542 13.29 81.18 -7.81
CA PRO A 542 13.11 80.52 -6.51
C PRO A 542 11.68 80.04 -6.21
N LYS A 543 10.65 80.65 -6.81
CA LYS A 543 9.25 80.19 -6.64
C LYS A 543 8.93 78.94 -7.46
N ALA A 544 9.42 78.87 -8.70
CA ALA A 544 9.19 77.71 -9.58
C ALA A 544 9.97 76.49 -9.08
N GLU A 545 11.22 76.68 -8.64
CA GLU A 545 12.03 75.62 -8.03
C GLU A 545 11.37 75.03 -6.78
N ASN A 546 10.79 75.86 -5.91
CA ASN A 546 10.05 75.38 -4.73
C ASN A 546 8.81 74.56 -5.10
N LEU A 547 8.09 74.93 -6.14
CA LEU A 547 6.94 74.18 -6.67
C LEU A 547 7.38 72.83 -7.25
N VAL A 548 8.41 72.82 -8.09
CA VAL A 548 8.95 71.57 -8.66
C VAL A 548 9.50 70.65 -7.56
N ARG A 549 10.19 71.20 -6.56
CA ARG A 549 10.67 70.44 -5.39
C ARG A 549 9.51 69.86 -4.57
N SER A 550 8.40 70.60 -4.44
CA SER A 550 7.18 70.10 -3.76
C SER A 550 6.49 68.99 -4.54
N VAL A 551 6.42 69.09 -5.87
CA VAL A 551 5.89 68.02 -6.73
C VAL A 551 6.80 66.78 -6.66
N SER A 552 8.11 66.94 -6.74
CA SER A 552 9.08 65.84 -6.57
C SER A 552 8.89 65.13 -5.23
N THR A 553 8.75 65.90 -4.13
CA THR A 553 8.51 65.33 -2.79
C THR A 553 7.19 64.55 -2.73
N SER A 554 6.14 65.07 -3.37
CA SER A 554 4.83 64.40 -3.40
C SER A 554 4.85 63.12 -4.23
N LEU A 555 5.60 63.10 -5.33
CA LEU A 555 5.83 61.90 -6.13
C LEU A 555 6.62 60.86 -5.34
N ASP A 556 7.68 61.26 -4.64
CA ASP A 556 8.44 60.37 -3.75
C ASP A 556 7.56 59.76 -2.65
N ASP A 557 6.63 60.55 -2.07
CA ASP A 557 5.67 60.06 -1.07
C ASP A 557 4.72 58.99 -1.64
N VAL A 558 4.22 59.17 -2.85
CA VAL A 558 3.34 58.19 -3.54
C VAL A 558 4.11 56.93 -3.93
N GLU A 559 5.36 57.07 -4.39
CA GLU A 559 6.24 55.95 -4.71
C GLU A 559 6.50 55.09 -3.47
N ASN A 560 6.84 55.75 -2.35
CA ASN A 560 7.05 55.07 -1.08
C ASN A 560 5.77 54.37 -0.58
N LEU A 561 4.59 54.99 -0.76
CA LEU A 561 3.30 54.40 -0.42
C LEU A 561 3.05 53.13 -1.22
N LEU A 562 3.18 53.20 -2.55
CA LEU A 562 2.97 52.06 -3.44
C LEU A 562 3.97 50.95 -3.14
N GLY A 563 5.25 51.27 -2.96
CA GLY A 563 6.28 50.31 -2.59
C GLY A 563 5.97 49.62 -1.26
N THR A 564 5.50 50.37 -0.27
CA THR A 564 5.07 49.86 1.05
C THR A 564 3.88 48.89 0.92
N LEU A 565 2.90 49.22 0.07
CA LEU A 565 1.70 48.41 -0.15
C LEU A 565 2.00 47.11 -0.92
N VAL A 566 2.90 47.18 -1.90
CA VAL A 566 3.45 46.01 -2.60
C VAL A 566 4.21 45.11 -1.65
N ASP A 567 5.05 45.68 -0.80
CA ASP A 567 5.83 44.92 0.17
C ASP A 567 4.91 44.16 1.13
N ILE A 568 3.85 44.80 1.66
CA ILE A 568 2.83 44.12 2.49
C ILE A 568 2.18 42.97 1.72
N SER A 569 1.76 43.22 0.47
CA SER A 569 1.10 42.20 -0.34
C SER A 569 2.01 41.01 -0.64
N LYS A 570 3.31 41.25 -0.90
CA LYS A 570 4.32 40.20 -1.11
C LYS A 570 4.61 39.41 0.17
N LEU A 571 4.58 40.07 1.32
CA LEU A 571 4.73 39.44 2.64
C LEU A 571 3.51 38.56 2.97
N ASP A 572 2.28 39.04 2.72
CA ASP A 572 1.04 38.29 2.98
C ASP A 572 0.87 37.06 2.10
N ALA A 573 1.37 37.12 0.88
CA ALA A 573 1.36 35.99 -0.04
C ALA A 573 2.47 34.95 0.23
N GLY A 574 3.38 35.23 1.18
CA GLY A 574 4.51 34.34 1.48
C GLY A 574 5.54 34.22 0.35
N VAL A 575 5.59 35.18 -0.58
CA VAL A 575 6.50 35.17 -1.74
C VAL A 575 7.93 35.52 -1.32
N ILE A 576 8.08 36.37 -0.30
CA ILE A 576 9.39 36.77 0.23
C ILE A 576 9.94 35.63 1.12
N LYS A 577 11.04 35.03 0.69
CA LYS A 577 11.83 34.08 1.48
C LYS A 577 13.05 34.82 2.07
N ALA A 578 13.29 34.65 3.35
CA ALA A 578 14.43 35.26 4.03
C ALA A 578 15.75 34.60 3.62
N ASP A 579 16.76 35.39 3.27
CA ASP A 579 18.12 34.94 2.98
C ASP A 579 18.98 35.04 4.26
N VAL A 580 18.85 34.02 5.12
CA VAL A 580 19.45 34.02 6.46
C VAL A 580 20.94 33.69 6.39
N THR A 581 21.79 34.70 6.58
CA THR A 581 23.26 34.59 6.57
C THR A 581 23.88 35.07 7.89
N ALA A 582 25.12 34.68 8.17
CA ALA A 582 25.86 35.19 9.33
C ALA A 582 26.74 36.38 8.94
N PHE A 583 26.59 37.52 9.63
CA PHE A 583 27.36 38.74 9.35
C PHE A 583 27.65 39.57 10.62
N ASP A 584 28.64 40.46 10.58
CA ASP A 584 28.96 41.39 11.68
C ASP A 584 27.94 42.55 11.70
N LEU A 585 27.27 42.75 12.85
CA LEU A 585 26.33 43.86 13.04
C LEU A 585 26.96 45.25 12.86
N ARG A 586 28.28 45.37 12.97
CA ARG A 586 29.02 46.63 12.90
C ARG A 586 28.67 47.42 11.64
N ASP A 587 28.73 46.78 10.48
CA ASP A 587 28.56 47.48 9.20
C ASP A 587 27.12 47.96 9.02
N LEU A 588 26.15 47.10 9.34
CA LEU A 588 24.74 47.45 9.30
C LEU A 588 24.42 48.62 10.22
N LEU A 589 24.84 48.54 11.48
CA LEU A 589 24.54 49.56 12.48
C LEU A 589 25.28 50.87 12.22
N ASN A 590 26.55 50.83 11.80
CA ASN A 590 27.32 52.03 11.42
C ASN A 590 26.70 52.75 10.23
N ASN A 591 26.21 51.99 9.23
CA ASN A 591 25.55 52.55 8.06
C ASN A 591 24.25 53.25 8.45
N LEU A 592 23.40 52.60 9.25
CA LEU A 592 22.17 53.20 9.75
C LEU A 592 22.45 54.42 10.64
N ALA A 593 23.43 54.35 11.53
CA ALA A 593 23.79 55.47 12.40
C ALA A 593 24.26 56.69 11.59
N ARG A 594 25.08 56.51 10.54
CA ARG A 594 25.51 57.62 9.66
C ARG A 594 24.33 58.25 8.93
N GLU A 595 23.48 57.43 8.33
CA GLU A 595 22.31 57.86 7.57
C GLU A 595 21.33 58.67 8.45
N PHE A 596 20.97 58.14 9.62
CA PHE A 596 19.96 58.75 10.48
C PHE A 596 20.52 59.86 11.37
N ARG A 597 21.83 59.96 11.57
CA ARG A 597 22.43 61.11 12.27
C ARG A 597 22.23 62.39 11.48
N GLN A 598 22.46 62.35 10.16
CA GLN A 598 22.22 63.50 9.30
C GLN A 598 20.75 63.93 9.30
N MET A 599 19.82 62.97 9.30
CA MET A 599 18.38 63.24 9.37
C MET A 599 17.94 63.79 10.73
N ALA A 600 18.47 63.25 11.83
CA ALA A 600 18.20 63.74 13.17
C ALA A 600 18.73 65.18 13.35
N ASP A 601 19.95 65.47 12.86
CA ASP A 601 20.55 66.80 12.92
C ASP A 601 19.71 67.85 12.15
N SER A 602 19.14 67.48 10.99
CA SER A 602 18.25 68.38 10.23
C SER A 602 16.94 68.70 10.94
N GLU A 603 16.47 67.81 11.81
CA GLU A 603 15.28 67.98 12.65
C GLU A 603 15.62 68.53 14.06
N GLY A 604 16.90 68.84 14.33
CA GLY A 604 17.37 69.36 15.62
C GLY A 604 17.39 68.35 16.77
N LEU A 605 17.47 67.05 16.45
CA LEU A 605 17.51 65.94 17.41
C LEU A 605 18.92 65.36 17.55
N GLN A 606 19.28 64.90 18.74
CA GLN A 606 20.56 64.22 18.99
C GLN A 606 20.43 62.69 18.78
N LEU A 607 21.18 62.12 17.84
CA LEU A 607 21.27 60.65 17.67
C LEU A 607 22.56 60.07 18.26
N ASP A 608 22.43 59.40 19.40
CA ASP A 608 23.50 58.64 20.05
C ASP A 608 23.55 57.20 19.50
N PHE A 609 24.76 56.70 19.23
CA PHE A 609 24.96 55.37 18.65
C PHE A 609 25.98 54.57 19.44
N VAL A 610 25.62 53.33 19.81
CA VAL A 610 26.49 52.39 20.50
C VAL A 610 26.94 51.31 19.51
N PRO A 611 28.22 51.28 19.09
CA PRO A 611 28.73 50.28 18.16
C PRO A 611 28.73 48.88 18.77
N SER A 612 28.58 47.88 17.91
CA SER A 612 28.64 46.47 18.28
C SER A 612 29.38 45.68 17.23
N SER A 613 30.13 44.66 17.67
CA SER A 613 30.83 43.69 16.82
C SER A 613 30.24 42.29 16.94
N ALA A 614 28.98 42.19 17.36
CA ALA A 614 28.32 40.91 17.51
C ALA A 614 27.96 40.34 16.14
N VAL A 615 28.31 39.07 15.94
CA VAL A 615 27.90 38.33 14.74
C VAL A 615 26.49 37.80 14.96
N VAL A 616 25.59 38.08 14.03
CA VAL A 616 24.20 37.62 14.05
C VAL A 616 23.89 36.76 12.84
N LYS A 617 22.89 35.88 12.97
CA LYS A 617 22.43 35.02 11.89
C LYS A 617 21.02 35.41 11.46
N THR A 618 20.90 36.19 10.40
CA THR A 618 19.61 36.66 9.86
C THR A 618 19.77 37.24 8.45
N ASP A 619 18.67 37.68 7.84
CA ASP A 619 18.70 38.44 6.60
C ASP A 619 19.02 39.91 6.92
N SER A 620 20.17 40.38 6.43
CA SER A 620 20.66 41.73 6.72
C SER A 620 19.77 42.84 6.15
N GLN A 621 19.10 42.60 5.01
CA GLN A 621 18.26 43.59 4.35
C GLN A 621 16.91 43.72 5.06
N LEU A 622 16.30 42.58 5.39
CA LEU A 622 15.04 42.55 6.13
C LEU A 622 15.22 43.10 7.56
N LEU A 623 16.33 42.77 8.24
CA LEU A 623 16.67 43.37 9.53
C LEU A 623 16.90 44.89 9.42
N ALA A 624 17.61 45.35 8.37
CA ALA A 624 17.80 46.78 8.14
C ALA A 624 16.47 47.51 7.96
N ARG A 625 15.51 46.90 7.25
CA ARG A 625 14.15 47.46 7.07
C ARG A 625 13.40 47.60 8.40
N ILE A 626 13.53 46.65 9.31
CA ILE A 626 12.97 46.76 10.68
C ILE A 626 13.56 47.96 11.40
N LEU A 627 14.90 48.06 11.45
CA LEU A 627 15.59 49.12 12.18
C LEU A 627 15.34 50.51 11.58
N ARG A 628 15.30 50.63 10.23
CA ARG A 628 14.92 51.88 9.56
C ARG A 628 13.54 52.33 10.01
N ASN A 629 12.54 51.43 10.02
CA ASN A 629 11.19 51.79 10.46
C ASN A 629 11.15 52.29 11.91
N PHE A 630 11.90 51.65 12.81
CA PHE A 630 12.02 52.13 14.19
C PHE A 630 12.68 53.51 14.27
N LEU A 631 13.78 53.74 13.55
CA LEU A 631 14.49 55.02 13.53
C LEU A 631 13.66 56.15 12.91
N THR A 632 13.00 55.89 11.77
CA THR A 632 12.14 56.88 11.13
C THR A 632 10.95 57.25 12.02
N ASN A 633 10.38 56.28 12.75
CA ASN A 633 9.34 56.56 13.74
C ASN A 633 9.89 57.37 14.93
N ALA A 634 11.08 57.03 15.44
CA ALA A 634 11.71 57.75 16.54
C ALA A 634 11.99 59.21 16.19
N ILE A 635 12.51 59.50 14.99
CA ILE A 635 12.72 60.87 14.50
C ILE A 635 11.40 61.59 14.30
N ARG A 636 10.41 60.93 13.68
CA ARG A 636 9.11 61.55 13.39
C ARG A 636 8.37 62.00 14.66
N TYR A 637 8.36 61.17 15.70
CA TYR A 637 7.56 61.46 16.90
C TYR A 637 8.31 62.22 17.98
N THR A 638 9.63 62.31 17.91
CA THR A 638 10.42 63.10 18.87
C THR A 638 10.56 64.52 18.35
N VAL A 639 9.87 65.48 18.95
CA VAL A 639 9.96 66.90 18.54
C VAL A 639 11.25 67.56 19.05
N GLN A 640 11.64 67.24 20.28
CA GLN A 640 12.88 67.69 20.91
C GLN A 640 13.41 66.58 21.81
N GLY A 641 14.73 66.35 21.79
CA GLY A 641 15.37 65.38 22.67
C GLY A 641 16.41 64.53 21.94
N ARG A 642 16.48 63.25 22.32
CA ARG A 642 17.51 62.34 21.84
C ARG A 642 16.95 60.99 21.43
N ILE A 643 17.66 60.35 20.51
CA ILE A 643 17.39 59.00 20.03
C ILE A 643 18.65 58.17 20.25
N VAL A 644 18.50 56.93 20.72
CA VAL A 644 19.64 56.01 20.92
C VAL A 644 19.46 54.75 20.08
N LEU A 645 20.41 54.50 19.18
CA LEU A 645 20.53 53.22 18.46
C LEU A 645 21.62 52.37 19.11
N GLY A 646 21.29 51.14 19.47
CA GLY A 646 22.30 50.22 20.00
C GLY A 646 21.81 48.78 20.09
N CYS A 647 22.62 47.94 20.71
CA CYS A 647 22.26 46.56 20.95
C CYS A 647 22.74 46.08 22.32
N ARG A 648 22.03 45.09 22.89
CA ARG A 648 22.40 44.42 24.12
C ARG A 648 22.60 42.94 23.84
N ARG A 649 23.80 42.44 24.13
CA ARG A 649 24.09 41.02 24.01
C ARG A 649 23.50 40.25 25.19
N GLN A 650 22.74 39.20 24.91
CA GLN A 650 22.29 38.20 25.87
C GLN A 650 22.93 36.84 25.54
N ARG A 651 22.59 35.78 26.28
CA ARG A 651 23.28 34.47 26.20
C ARG A 651 23.28 33.88 24.78
N ASP A 652 22.13 33.85 24.12
CA ASP A 652 21.86 33.18 22.85
C ASP A 652 21.50 34.15 21.70
N HIS A 653 21.25 35.42 22.02
CA HIS A 653 20.74 36.41 21.08
C HIS A 653 21.27 37.82 21.39
N VAL A 654 21.07 38.72 20.44
CA VAL A 654 21.29 40.16 20.56
C VAL A 654 19.93 40.83 20.51
N LEU A 655 19.68 41.74 21.45
CA LEU A 655 18.52 42.61 21.45
C LEU A 655 18.92 43.95 20.83
N LEU A 656 18.51 44.20 19.60
CA LEU A 656 18.72 45.48 18.92
C LEU A 656 17.63 46.44 19.36
N GLN A 657 18.00 47.66 19.76
CA GLN A 657 17.06 48.61 20.38
C GLN A 657 17.19 50.00 19.78
N VAL A 658 16.05 50.65 19.59
CA VAL A 658 15.93 52.07 19.27
C VAL A 658 15.13 52.73 20.38
N TRP A 659 15.77 53.66 21.09
CA TRP A 659 15.14 54.45 22.15
C TRP A 659 14.84 55.85 21.63
N ASP A 660 13.67 56.37 21.97
CA ASP A 660 13.28 57.75 21.71
C ASP A 660 12.82 58.43 22.99
N THR A 661 12.95 59.76 23.04
CA THR A 661 12.39 60.60 24.13
C THR A 661 11.14 61.33 23.68
N GLY A 662 10.35 60.72 22.79
CA GLY A 662 9.12 61.30 22.25
C GLY A 662 7.96 61.28 23.26
N PRO A 663 6.71 61.51 22.80
CA PRO A 663 5.52 61.57 23.65
C PRO A 663 5.17 60.25 24.32
N GLY A 664 5.81 59.13 23.93
CA GLY A 664 5.43 57.80 24.38
C GLY A 664 4.05 57.37 23.86
N ILE A 665 3.74 56.12 24.14
CA ILE A 665 2.55 55.38 23.72
C ILE A 665 1.82 54.90 24.99
N PRO A 666 0.51 55.18 25.12
CA PRO A 666 -0.32 54.67 26.21
C PRO A 666 -0.36 53.14 26.27
N SER A 667 -0.37 52.56 27.47
CA SER A 667 -0.28 51.10 27.66
C SER A 667 -1.43 50.30 27.03
N ASP A 668 -2.63 50.91 26.97
CA ASP A 668 -3.83 50.35 26.33
C ASP A 668 -3.73 50.29 24.81
N LYS A 669 -2.79 51.05 24.20
CA LYS A 669 -2.63 51.14 22.74
C LYS A 669 -1.40 50.42 22.20
N LEU A 670 -0.56 49.82 23.06
CA LEU A 670 0.69 49.14 22.63
C LEU A 670 0.46 47.95 21.70
N SER A 671 -0.68 47.27 21.77
CA SER A 671 -1.04 46.19 20.84
C SER A 671 -1.63 46.72 19.53
N GLU A 672 -2.21 47.93 19.55
CA GLU A 672 -2.91 48.51 18.40
C GLU A 672 -1.97 49.15 17.38
N ILE A 673 -0.78 49.60 17.79
CA ILE A 673 0.19 50.26 16.90
C ILE A 673 0.75 49.35 15.79
N PHE A 674 0.62 48.03 15.95
CA PHE A 674 1.04 47.05 14.94
C PHE A 674 -0.08 46.72 13.93
N GLN A 675 -1.30 47.24 14.14
CA GLN A 675 -2.41 47.05 13.21
C GLN A 675 -2.29 47.96 11.99
N GLU A 676 -2.64 47.43 10.81
CA GLU A 676 -2.61 48.18 9.56
C GLU A 676 -3.56 49.39 9.60
N PHE A 677 -3.08 50.54 9.10
CA PHE A 677 -3.82 51.80 9.01
C PHE A 677 -4.27 52.41 10.36
N LYS A 678 -3.93 51.80 11.50
CA LYS A 678 -4.19 52.40 12.82
C LYS A 678 -3.14 53.45 13.15
N ARG A 679 -3.61 54.63 13.57
CA ARG A 679 -2.78 55.72 14.08
C ARG A 679 -3.30 56.19 15.42
N ILE A 680 -2.38 56.53 16.32
CA ILE A 680 -2.71 57.19 17.58
C ILE A 680 -2.58 58.68 17.34
N GLN A 681 -3.69 59.40 17.23
CA GLN A 681 -3.66 60.87 17.14
C GLN A 681 -3.42 61.46 18.54
N PRO A 682 -2.37 62.28 18.73
CA PRO A 682 -2.27 63.14 19.90
C PRO A 682 -3.34 64.22 19.82
N ALA A 683 -3.96 64.56 20.96
CA ALA A 683 -4.85 65.70 21.03
C ALA A 683 -4.07 67.01 20.74
N GLY A 684 -4.27 67.59 19.55
CA GLY A 684 -3.75 68.91 19.19
C GLY A 684 -2.61 68.99 18.17
N ALA A 685 -2.17 67.89 17.55
CA ALA A 685 -1.13 67.91 16.51
C ALA A 685 -1.72 68.02 15.09
N ALA A 686 -1.06 68.77 14.20
CA ALA A 686 -1.41 68.88 12.78
C ALA A 686 -1.38 67.50 12.09
N ALA A 687 -2.22 67.31 11.08
CA ALA A 687 -2.36 66.05 10.34
C ALA A 687 -1.00 65.56 9.79
N ASP A 688 -0.44 64.53 10.44
CA ASP A 688 0.90 64.02 10.16
C ASP A 688 0.90 63.03 8.98
N LYS A 689 1.98 63.06 8.17
CA LYS A 689 2.07 62.60 6.78
C LYS A 689 2.21 61.08 6.56
N GLY A 690 2.28 60.25 7.60
CA GLY A 690 2.60 58.81 7.47
C GLY A 690 1.40 57.85 7.55
N LEU A 691 1.26 56.89 6.63
CA LEU A 691 0.07 56.04 6.42
C LEU A 691 -0.36 55.10 7.57
N GLY A 692 0.49 54.83 8.56
CA GLY A 692 0.23 53.84 9.62
C GLY A 692 0.52 52.39 9.20
N LEU A 693 1.40 52.17 8.22
CA LEU A 693 1.75 50.85 7.70
C LEU A 693 3.12 50.33 8.18
N GLY A 694 4.00 51.22 8.66
CA GLY A 694 5.40 50.88 8.96
C GLY A 694 5.54 49.79 10.03
N LEU A 695 4.84 49.91 11.17
CA LEU A 695 4.93 48.91 12.25
C LEU A 695 4.24 47.58 11.91
N ALA A 696 3.19 47.59 11.10
CA ALA A 696 2.57 46.37 10.59
C ALA A 696 3.53 45.57 9.69
N ILE A 697 4.33 46.26 8.86
CA ILE A 697 5.40 45.63 8.06
C ILE A 697 6.47 45.04 8.96
N VAL A 698 6.87 45.76 10.01
CA VAL A 698 7.88 45.29 10.96
C VAL A 698 7.43 43.99 11.62
N ASP A 699 6.18 43.90 12.07
CA ASP A 699 5.59 42.67 12.62
C ASP A 699 5.61 41.51 11.61
N LYS A 700 5.24 41.75 10.34
CA LYS A 700 5.26 40.71 9.29
C LYS A 700 6.70 40.25 8.96
N ILE A 701 7.65 41.18 8.80
CA ILE A 701 9.05 40.85 8.54
C ILE A 701 9.64 40.04 9.71
N ALA A 702 9.34 40.42 10.94
CA ALA A 702 9.81 39.70 12.12
C ALA A 702 9.25 38.27 12.18
N ARG A 703 7.97 38.06 11.83
CA ARG A 703 7.40 36.70 11.71
C ARG A 703 8.10 35.86 10.64
N ILE A 704 8.44 36.44 9.49
CA ILE A 704 9.19 35.73 8.43
C ILE A 704 10.60 35.35 8.90
N LEU A 705 11.26 36.23 9.66
CA LEU A 705 12.60 35.98 10.20
C LEU A 705 12.59 35.08 11.44
N GLY A 706 11.43 34.84 12.05
CA GLY A 706 11.31 34.15 13.34
C GLY A 706 11.84 34.97 14.53
N HIS A 707 11.85 36.30 14.40
CA HIS A 707 12.36 37.22 15.41
C HIS A 707 11.23 37.81 16.24
N GLU A 708 11.49 38.03 17.53
CA GLU A 708 10.53 38.62 18.45
C GLU A 708 10.73 40.15 18.51
N ILE A 709 9.64 40.90 18.36
CA ILE A 709 9.61 42.35 18.56
C ILE A 709 8.96 42.65 19.90
N THR A 710 9.56 43.56 20.66
CA THR A 710 9.02 44.07 21.91
C THR A 710 9.02 45.60 21.90
N VAL A 711 8.02 46.19 22.54
CA VAL A 711 7.90 47.63 22.72
C VAL A 711 7.63 47.90 24.19
N ASP A 712 8.46 48.73 24.81
CA ASP A 712 8.21 49.27 26.15
C ASP A 712 8.12 50.79 26.02
N SER A 713 7.10 51.39 26.62
CA SER A 713 6.84 52.81 26.46
C SER A 713 6.16 53.39 27.69
N VAL A 714 6.50 54.63 28.01
CA VAL A 714 5.87 55.40 29.07
C VAL A 714 5.40 56.73 28.49
N GLU A 715 4.10 56.98 28.57
CA GLU A 715 3.49 58.23 28.10
C GLU A 715 4.18 59.45 28.74
N GLY A 716 4.55 60.42 27.91
CA GLY A 716 5.30 61.62 28.26
C GLY A 716 6.81 61.43 28.48
N ARG A 717 7.36 60.21 28.38
CA ARG A 717 8.80 59.95 28.58
C ARG A 717 9.52 59.36 27.35
N GLY A 718 8.78 58.70 26.46
CA GLY A 718 9.30 58.09 25.23
C GLY A 718 9.08 56.59 25.15
N SER A 719 9.64 55.98 24.10
CA SER A 719 9.47 54.55 23.81
C SER A 719 10.80 53.86 23.51
N VAL A 720 10.83 52.54 23.69
CA VAL A 720 11.90 51.68 23.18
C VAL A 720 11.30 50.56 22.34
N PHE A 721 11.74 50.47 21.10
CA PHE A 721 11.44 49.36 20.20
C PHE A 721 12.64 48.42 20.15
N SER A 722 12.40 47.13 20.36
CA SER A 722 13.45 46.12 20.41
C SER A 722 13.14 44.95 19.47
N VAL A 723 14.16 44.43 18.79
CA VAL A 723 14.07 43.18 18.00
C VAL A 723 15.13 42.19 18.47
N ARG A 724 14.70 40.96 18.75
CA ARG A 724 15.54 39.85 19.21
C ARG A 724 16.09 39.08 18.02
N VAL A 725 17.43 39.04 17.88
CA VAL A 725 18.12 38.39 16.76
C VAL A 725 19.12 37.35 17.27
N PRO A 726 19.14 36.11 16.76
CA PRO A 726 20.05 35.06 17.22
C PRO A 726 21.51 35.36 16.88
N LEU A 727 22.42 34.98 17.78
CA LEU A 727 23.86 35.05 17.54
C LEU A 727 24.28 34.05 16.45
N GLY A 728 25.22 34.46 15.60
CA GLY A 728 25.77 33.65 14.51
C GLY A 728 27.27 33.39 14.66
N GLN A 729 27.81 32.55 13.77
CA GLN A 729 29.24 32.37 13.56
C GLN A 729 29.53 32.66 12.08
N LEU A 730 30.56 33.47 11.82
CA LEU A 730 31.00 33.76 10.45
C LEU A 730 31.61 32.49 9.85
N ASP A 731 31.13 32.06 8.69
CA ASP A 731 31.83 31.06 7.91
C ASP A 731 33.11 31.68 7.35
N HIS A 732 34.27 31.11 7.72
CA HIS A 732 35.56 31.50 7.17
C HIS A 732 35.66 31.06 5.70
N ARG A 733 35.02 31.81 4.79
CA ARG A 733 35.31 31.74 3.34
C ARG A 733 35.45 33.16 2.78
N ALA A 734 36.68 33.39 2.31
CA ALA A 734 37.15 34.47 1.45
C ALA A 734 37.03 35.90 2.00
N GLY A 735 38.05 36.28 2.78
CA GLY A 735 38.58 37.64 2.66
C GLY A 735 39.28 37.81 1.30
N LYS A 736 38.97 38.92 0.61
CA LYS A 736 39.65 39.63 -0.51
C LYS A 736 38.58 40.44 -1.25
N ASP A 737 38.62 41.74 -1.48
CA ASP A 737 39.52 42.85 -1.17
C ASP A 737 38.57 44.07 -1.14
N ASP A 738 38.44 44.77 -0.01
CA ASP A 738 37.84 46.10 0.00
C ASP A 738 38.96 47.08 -0.35
N ALA A 739 39.13 47.33 -1.64
CA ALA A 739 39.88 48.46 -2.13
C ALA A 739 39.06 49.74 -1.87
N GLU A 740 39.48 50.52 -0.87
CA GLU A 740 39.07 51.92 -0.72
C GLU A 740 39.41 52.70 -2.02
N PHE A 741 38.40 53.27 -2.68
CA PHE A 741 38.60 54.18 -3.81
C PHE A 741 38.54 55.64 -3.36
N PRO A 742 39.59 56.45 -3.61
CA PRO A 742 39.54 57.90 -3.45
C PRO A 742 38.77 58.58 -4.59
N VAL A 743 38.09 59.68 -4.28
CA VAL A 743 37.49 60.64 -5.23
C VAL A 743 38.56 61.65 -5.65
N PRO A 744 38.77 61.90 -6.96
CA PRO A 744 38.27 63.13 -7.58
C PRO A 744 37.69 62.96 -9.00
N ALA A 745 37.01 64.03 -9.44
CA ALA A 745 36.12 64.14 -10.60
C ALA A 745 36.83 64.34 -11.95
N GLN A 746 36.32 63.67 -12.98
CA GLN A 746 36.25 64.15 -14.35
C GLN A 746 34.84 63.88 -14.87
N ASP A 747 34.34 64.76 -15.72
CA ASP A 747 32.95 64.75 -16.19
C ASP A 747 32.72 63.73 -17.32
N ILE A 748 31.57 63.06 -17.26
CA ILE A 748 30.95 62.23 -18.33
C ILE A 748 30.57 63.05 -19.59
N GLU A 749 31.05 64.28 -19.70
CA GLU A 749 30.72 65.22 -20.77
C GLU A 749 31.33 64.71 -22.10
N GLY A 750 30.48 64.52 -23.12
CA GLY A 750 30.86 64.01 -24.44
C GLY A 750 30.83 62.48 -24.60
N ALA A 751 30.46 61.72 -23.57
CA ALA A 751 30.37 60.26 -23.62
C ALA A 751 29.22 59.79 -24.53
N ARG A 752 29.46 58.77 -25.37
CA ARG A 752 28.46 58.17 -26.26
C ARG A 752 27.77 57.00 -25.59
N ILE A 753 26.49 57.12 -25.29
CA ILE A 753 25.72 56.13 -24.52
C ILE A 753 24.56 55.59 -25.35
N TRP A 754 24.46 54.28 -25.47
CA TRP A 754 23.27 53.62 -26.02
C TRP A 754 22.35 53.20 -24.90
N VAL A 755 21.06 53.54 -25.00
CA VAL A 755 20.03 53.19 -24.03
C VAL A 755 19.02 52.29 -24.72
N ILE A 756 18.84 51.08 -24.20
CA ILE A 756 17.89 50.08 -24.73
C ILE A 756 16.85 49.80 -23.65
N ASP A 757 15.63 50.28 -23.84
CA ASP A 757 14.50 50.06 -22.93
C ASP A 757 13.22 50.05 -23.76
N ASN A 758 12.33 49.07 -23.54
CA ASN A 758 11.09 48.92 -24.32
C ASN A 758 10.09 50.06 -24.06
N ASP A 759 10.24 50.80 -22.96
CA ASP A 759 9.39 51.94 -22.62
C ASP A 759 9.94 53.25 -23.23
N LEU A 760 9.21 53.79 -24.22
CA LEU A 760 9.52 55.06 -24.88
C LEU A 760 9.64 56.24 -23.89
N ALA A 761 8.86 56.27 -22.81
CA ALA A 761 8.92 57.34 -21.82
C ALA A 761 10.21 57.25 -20.98
N ILE A 762 10.65 56.03 -20.66
CA ILE A 762 11.94 55.80 -19.98
C ILE A 762 13.10 56.18 -20.92
N CYS A 763 13.04 55.78 -22.19
CA CYS A 763 14.01 56.20 -23.20
C CYS A 763 14.13 57.73 -23.28
N GLN A 764 13.00 58.44 -23.42
CA GLN A 764 12.99 59.91 -23.48
C GLN A 764 13.51 60.57 -22.20
N GLY A 765 13.13 60.05 -21.03
CA GLY A 765 13.59 60.57 -19.74
C GLY A 765 15.09 60.32 -19.51
N MET A 766 15.59 59.15 -19.90
CA MET A 766 17.01 58.81 -19.82
C MET A 766 17.85 59.63 -20.81
N GLN A 767 17.35 59.83 -22.03
CA GLN A 767 17.96 60.72 -23.02
C GLN A 767 18.07 62.14 -22.49
N THR A 768 16.98 62.70 -21.96
CA THR A 768 16.95 64.05 -21.39
C THR A 768 17.95 64.19 -20.23
N LEU A 769 17.97 63.23 -19.31
CA LEU A 769 18.87 63.24 -18.15
C LEU A 769 20.35 63.17 -18.55
N LEU A 770 20.71 62.23 -19.42
CA LEU A 770 22.10 62.00 -19.83
C LEU A 770 22.61 63.13 -20.75
N GLN A 771 21.75 63.68 -21.63
CA GLN A 771 22.09 64.87 -22.41
C GLN A 771 22.23 66.11 -21.52
N GLY A 772 21.46 66.22 -20.43
CA GLY A 772 21.64 67.24 -19.39
C GLY A 772 23.01 67.18 -18.71
N TRP A 773 23.65 66.01 -18.70
CA TRP A 773 25.03 65.81 -18.24
C TRP A 773 26.09 65.95 -19.35
N GLY A 774 25.67 66.35 -20.56
CA GLY A 774 26.53 66.55 -21.72
C GLY A 774 26.92 65.29 -22.49
N CYS A 775 26.26 64.14 -22.24
CA CYS A 775 26.48 62.91 -23.02
C CYS A 775 25.79 62.97 -24.39
N ASP A 776 26.34 62.26 -25.37
CA ASP A 776 25.69 61.97 -26.66
C ASP A 776 24.92 60.64 -26.55
N VAL A 777 23.59 60.70 -26.62
CA VAL A 777 22.73 59.59 -26.17
C VAL A 777 21.82 59.15 -27.30
N LEU A 778 21.87 57.85 -27.60
CA LEU A 778 21.02 57.20 -28.59
C LEU A 778 20.13 56.16 -27.92
N THR A 779 18.82 56.30 -28.06
CA THR A 779 17.82 55.41 -27.46
C THR A 779 17.21 54.47 -28.50
N ALA A 780 17.03 53.22 -28.11
CA ALA A 780 16.32 52.21 -28.90
C ALA A 780 15.36 51.39 -28.02
N VAL A 781 14.25 50.94 -28.60
CA VAL A 781 13.26 50.11 -27.88
C VAL A 781 13.51 48.60 -28.03
N SER A 782 14.34 48.22 -28.99
CA SER A 782 14.73 46.84 -29.27
C SER A 782 16.08 46.79 -29.98
N LEU A 783 16.64 45.59 -30.16
CA LEU A 783 17.84 45.39 -30.96
C LEU A 783 17.63 45.78 -32.44
N GLU A 784 16.47 45.45 -33.00
CA GLU A 784 16.11 45.81 -34.38
C GLU A 784 16.04 47.33 -34.57
N ASP A 785 15.40 48.04 -33.63
CA ASP A 785 15.31 49.50 -33.66
C ASP A 785 16.70 50.14 -33.55
N LEU A 786 17.60 49.57 -32.75
CA LEU A 786 18.99 50.03 -32.67
C LEU A 786 19.73 49.84 -34.01
N ASP A 787 19.59 48.68 -34.66
CA ASP A 787 20.27 48.36 -35.92
C ASP A 787 19.81 49.26 -37.09
N THR A 788 18.57 49.78 -37.04
CA THR A 788 18.11 50.78 -38.02
C THR A 788 18.74 52.16 -37.84
N LYS A 789 19.21 52.49 -36.63
CA LYS A 789 19.70 53.83 -36.26
C LYS A 789 21.22 53.94 -36.29
N VAL A 790 21.92 52.85 -35.99
CA VAL A 790 23.38 52.80 -35.92
C VAL A 790 23.93 51.54 -36.56
N ARG A 791 25.14 51.61 -37.08
CA ARG A 791 25.88 50.41 -37.49
C ARG A 791 26.50 49.78 -36.26
N ILE A 792 25.81 48.78 -35.69
CA ILE A 792 26.19 48.12 -34.43
C ILE A 792 27.65 47.66 -34.41
N ALA A 793 28.23 47.24 -35.54
CA ALA A 793 29.61 46.76 -35.62
C ALA A 793 30.69 47.88 -35.61
N THR A 794 30.36 49.09 -36.09
CA THR A 794 31.37 50.12 -36.42
C THR A 794 31.17 51.45 -35.71
N ASP A 795 29.94 51.78 -35.32
CA ASP A 795 29.67 53.08 -34.71
C ASP A 795 30.23 53.15 -33.28
N PRO A 796 30.80 54.30 -32.88
CA PRO A 796 31.45 54.41 -31.59
C PRO A 796 30.43 54.55 -30.45
N VAL A 797 30.62 53.78 -29.39
CA VAL A 797 29.83 53.82 -28.16
C VAL A 797 30.75 53.51 -26.99
N ASP A 798 30.59 54.25 -25.90
CA ASP A 798 31.42 54.16 -24.70
C ASP A 798 30.75 53.30 -23.61
N VAL A 799 29.41 53.35 -23.50
CA VAL A 799 28.63 52.55 -22.53
C VAL A 799 27.26 52.15 -23.12
N ILE A 800 26.80 50.94 -22.80
CA ILE A 800 25.44 50.48 -23.07
C ILE A 800 24.65 50.41 -21.76
N LEU A 801 23.51 51.10 -21.70
CA LEU A 801 22.48 50.92 -20.68
C LEU A 801 21.37 50.07 -21.28
N ALA A 802 21.06 48.91 -20.71
CA ALA A 802 20.01 48.03 -21.23
C ALA A 802 19.06 47.58 -20.12
N ASP A 803 17.75 47.56 -20.39
CA ASP A 803 16.79 46.91 -19.50
C ASP A 803 16.87 45.38 -19.63
N TYR A 804 16.70 44.68 -18.51
CA TYR A 804 16.78 43.22 -18.48
C TYR A 804 15.57 42.55 -19.15
N HIS A 805 14.37 43.12 -19.02
CA HIS A 805 13.17 42.59 -19.67
C HIS A 805 12.79 43.51 -20.83
N LEU A 806 12.88 43.00 -22.06
CA LEU A 806 12.39 43.68 -23.26
C LEU A 806 11.08 43.00 -23.74
N ASP A 807 10.46 43.54 -24.78
CA ASP A 807 9.23 42.97 -25.35
C ASP A 807 9.47 41.59 -26.00
N ASN A 808 8.41 40.82 -26.23
CA ASN A 808 8.43 39.49 -26.88
C ASN A 808 9.32 38.41 -26.19
N ASP A 809 9.40 38.43 -24.85
CA ASP A 809 10.23 37.52 -24.05
C ASP A 809 11.75 37.65 -24.34
N GLU A 810 12.19 38.72 -25.00
CA GLU A 810 13.62 39.00 -25.19
C GLU A 810 14.26 39.48 -23.89
N VAL A 811 15.42 38.91 -23.57
CA VAL A 811 16.19 39.29 -22.38
C VAL A 811 17.29 40.25 -22.80
N GLY A 812 17.42 41.39 -22.12
CA GLY A 812 18.43 42.41 -22.44
C GLY A 812 19.87 41.88 -22.42
N VAL A 813 20.13 40.81 -21.65
CA VAL A 813 21.42 40.12 -21.63
C VAL A 813 21.77 39.53 -23.01
N ASP A 814 20.79 38.96 -23.70
CA ASP A 814 20.99 38.34 -25.02
C ASP A 814 21.16 39.41 -26.10
N VAL A 815 20.39 40.49 -26.00
CA VAL A 815 20.53 41.68 -26.87
C VAL A 815 21.93 42.27 -26.76
N VAL A 816 22.43 42.48 -25.54
CA VAL A 816 23.76 43.06 -25.35
C VAL A 816 24.87 42.06 -25.71
N ALA A 817 24.67 40.76 -25.49
CA ALA A 817 25.59 39.72 -25.96
C ALA A 817 25.69 39.71 -27.49
N ALA A 818 24.57 39.88 -28.20
CA ALA A 818 24.56 40.00 -29.66
C ALA A 818 25.30 41.26 -30.13
N ILE A 819 25.08 42.41 -29.48
CA ILE A 819 25.79 43.67 -29.77
C ILE A 819 27.30 43.50 -29.58
N ASN A 820 27.74 43.00 -28.42
CA ASN A 820 29.16 42.83 -28.11
C ASN A 820 29.82 41.70 -28.93
N GLY A 821 29.05 40.71 -29.40
CA GLY A 821 29.54 39.64 -30.27
C GLY A 821 29.86 40.11 -31.71
N CYS A 822 29.19 41.17 -32.17
CA CYS A 822 29.41 41.75 -33.50
C CYS A 822 30.49 42.84 -33.54
N ARG A 823 31.09 43.19 -32.39
CA ARG A 823 32.06 44.29 -32.26
C ARG A 823 33.48 43.77 -32.02
N GLN A 824 34.47 44.50 -32.52
CA GLN A 824 35.89 44.15 -32.31
C GLN A 824 36.36 44.41 -30.86
N GLN A 825 35.73 45.36 -30.17
CA GLN A 825 36.00 45.69 -28.77
C GLN A 825 34.67 45.64 -28.00
N GLN A 826 34.67 44.90 -26.89
CA GLN A 826 33.50 44.82 -26.02
C GLN A 826 33.27 46.17 -25.33
N VAL A 827 32.02 46.60 -25.33
CA VAL A 827 31.57 47.84 -24.72
C VAL A 827 31.07 47.52 -23.30
N PRO A 828 31.44 48.32 -22.29
CA PRO A 828 30.91 48.18 -20.94
C PRO A 828 29.38 48.27 -20.90
N VAL A 829 28.78 47.43 -20.06
CA VAL A 829 27.32 47.26 -19.98
C VAL A 829 26.82 47.53 -18.58
N VAL A 830 25.80 48.37 -18.46
CA VAL A 830 24.97 48.49 -17.26
C VAL A 830 23.60 47.90 -17.54
N MET A 831 23.32 46.76 -16.93
CA MET A 831 22.02 46.13 -16.96
C MET A 831 21.11 46.76 -15.91
N ILE A 832 19.95 47.24 -16.32
CA ILE A 832 18.94 47.84 -15.47
C ILE A 832 17.84 46.80 -15.26
N THR A 833 17.39 46.55 -14.02
CA THR A 833 16.35 45.52 -13.78
C THR A 833 15.45 45.84 -12.58
N ALA A 834 14.20 45.40 -12.64
CA ALA A 834 13.31 45.38 -11.47
C ALA A 834 13.45 44.09 -10.63
N ASN A 835 14.29 43.13 -11.03
CA ASN A 835 14.48 41.84 -10.36
C ASN A 835 15.60 41.90 -9.31
N TYR A 836 15.31 41.48 -8.07
CA TYR A 836 16.20 41.58 -6.91
C TYR A 836 16.91 40.28 -6.54
N THR A 837 16.74 39.21 -7.32
CA THR A 837 17.28 37.88 -7.01
C THR A 837 18.82 37.84 -7.02
N ASN A 838 19.41 37.10 -6.06
CA ASN A 838 20.87 36.93 -5.98
C ASN A 838 21.41 36.05 -7.11
N GLU A 839 20.62 35.10 -7.62
CA GLU A 839 20.96 34.27 -8.79
C GLU A 839 21.21 35.14 -10.03
N LEU A 840 20.31 36.09 -10.30
CA LEU A 840 20.46 37.02 -11.42
C LEU A 840 21.66 37.96 -11.24
N LYS A 841 21.88 38.46 -10.02
CA LYS A 841 23.08 39.28 -9.71
C LYS A 841 24.37 38.53 -10.01
N GLN A 842 24.38 37.22 -9.76
CA GLN A 842 25.55 36.38 -9.95
C GLN A 842 25.77 36.08 -11.43
N ASP A 843 24.72 35.70 -12.18
CA ASP A 843 24.81 35.50 -13.64
C ASP A 843 25.26 36.75 -14.39
N ILE A 844 24.72 37.93 -14.04
CA ILE A 844 25.13 39.21 -14.66
C ILE A 844 26.58 39.55 -14.33
N ARG A 845 27.04 39.28 -13.11
CA ARG A 845 28.42 39.51 -12.69
C ARG A 845 29.40 38.54 -13.37
N ASP A 846 29.03 37.27 -13.52
CA ASP A 846 29.84 36.25 -14.19
C ASP A 846 30.06 36.60 -15.68
N ARG A 847 29.13 37.33 -16.28
CA ARG A 847 29.24 37.88 -17.64
C ARG A 847 30.01 39.21 -17.73
N GLY A 848 30.48 39.73 -16.60
CA GLY A 848 31.26 40.98 -16.53
C GLY A 848 30.44 42.26 -16.66
N TYR A 849 29.11 42.18 -16.52
CA TYR A 849 28.21 43.34 -16.62
C TYR A 849 27.94 43.96 -15.24
N LEU A 850 27.64 45.26 -15.21
CA LEU A 850 27.26 45.97 -13.99
C LEU A 850 25.74 46.00 -13.84
N LEU A 851 25.23 45.68 -12.66
CA LEU A 851 23.79 45.68 -12.40
C LEU A 851 23.34 46.96 -11.67
N MET A 852 22.25 47.55 -12.16
CA MET A 852 21.52 48.62 -11.50
C MET A 852 20.04 48.25 -11.35
N ASN A 853 19.45 48.55 -10.19
CA ASN A 853 18.05 48.23 -9.93
C ASN A 853 17.14 49.41 -10.30
N LYS A 854 15.98 49.12 -10.91
CA LYS A 854 14.87 50.06 -11.06
C LYS A 854 14.23 50.28 -9.67
N PRO A 855 13.93 51.53 -9.27
CA PRO A 855 14.05 52.77 -10.04
C PRO A 855 15.50 53.30 -10.08
N VAL A 856 15.92 53.78 -11.25
CA VAL A 856 17.28 54.32 -11.46
C VAL A 856 17.39 55.67 -10.76
N LYS A 857 18.32 55.77 -9.80
CA LYS A 857 18.63 57.03 -9.10
C LYS A 857 19.68 57.81 -9.89
N PRO A 858 19.42 59.06 -10.32
CA PRO A 858 20.34 59.84 -11.17
C PRO A 858 21.76 59.93 -10.61
N LEU A 859 21.91 60.21 -9.32
CA LEU A 859 23.22 60.32 -8.68
C LEU A 859 24.02 59.00 -8.71
N LYS A 860 23.32 57.87 -8.53
CA LYS A 860 23.92 56.54 -8.58
C LYS A 860 24.33 56.17 -10.00
N LEU A 861 23.49 56.48 -10.98
CA LEU A 861 23.79 56.28 -12.40
C LEU A 861 25.04 57.07 -12.80
N ARG A 862 25.10 58.37 -12.45
CA ARG A 862 26.28 59.21 -12.71
C ARG A 862 27.55 58.67 -12.07
N MET A 863 27.48 58.18 -10.83
CA MET A 863 28.63 57.54 -10.16
C MET A 863 29.08 56.25 -10.85
N THR A 864 28.13 55.40 -11.26
CA THR A 864 28.44 54.15 -11.97
C THR A 864 29.06 54.43 -13.34
N LEU A 865 28.51 55.37 -14.11
CA LEU A 865 29.07 55.78 -15.40
C LEU A 865 30.49 56.34 -15.23
N ASN A 866 30.71 57.23 -14.25
CA ASN A 866 32.04 57.73 -13.91
C ASN A 866 33.03 56.63 -13.48
N HIS A 867 32.56 55.52 -12.90
CA HIS A 867 33.42 54.41 -12.54
C HIS A 867 33.79 53.56 -13.75
N ILE A 868 32.83 53.29 -14.62
CA ILE A 868 33.04 52.50 -15.84
C ILE A 868 33.99 53.20 -16.80
N MET A 869 33.85 54.51 -16.96
CA MET A 869 34.72 55.29 -17.84
C MET A 869 36.16 55.47 -17.32
N LYS A 870 36.49 54.93 -16.14
CA LYS A 870 37.87 54.89 -15.60
C LYS A 870 38.66 53.63 -16.01
N GLN A 871 37.98 52.57 -16.45
CA GLN A 871 38.58 51.29 -16.85
C GLN A 871 38.85 51.28 -18.35
#